data_AF-A0AAX6MYI7-F1
#
_entry.id   AF-A0AAX6MYI7-F1
#
_cell.length_a   1.000
_cell.length_b   1.000
_cell.length_c   1.000
_cell.angle_alpha   90.00
_cell.angle_beta   90.00
_cell.angle_gamma   90.00
#
_symmetry.space_group_name_H-M   'P 1'
#
loop_
_entity.id
_entity.type
_entity.pdbx_description
1 polymer ?
#
loop_
_entity_poly.entity_id
_entity_poly.type
_entity_poly.pdbx_seq_one_letter_code
_entity_poly.pdbx_strand_id
1 'polypeptide(L)'
;MTGFHSWYSRKALKSSSTSSAKAPHGNLQADKTISGRITKHVSSKEKEKEQSYTRLPNIKKEDDEGECLAIGSQASQLTEENTEVDEEEILDSIEVIIDSETDNEEFSEGSEADESLSNTSRPSNPTEPSINEETVQDHNPKEGWRYEQVFLNQVLKARDEYTLMPTTWRMHFRGVPLPEGLFYIKTNAVSARPRIYARTDKLEYQGATALRKLMDIHGRIRDLRREQRSSLDEEHKRRCGRRLVDYIKQTLAQALRWSATDGDIRKYRRDFEPNIVILEMNDENKSDMDVVIETEMTKLAAWWRDKLALIPGEARLEAPVLFGFVIFKHILFIVTMDGQNPDAVCHVPCQLNLSEENQYQWNALAIMATICWARDLYIGFLEVWHDHRPAILFATTGILTVLWLYIELRQKPKVPTNAVKFDQHLSKSATSSDSKALEEKIDLQKEKPKELTTGPRRIKGELRRTDSARKHEESMTPVQTLVFYSSLTGSTEKTASEIAQILGTSLREKAEGSGRSFLNPLVLDLAEVDYDEYFISPPKPADSNTPIDYFYLLLVPSYNIDSINDNFLEHLSETHHDFRIDTAPLSGLLGYSVFGLGDREGWPTEDEGFCFQAKEVDKWMARLTSRKRAYPLGMADTKRDLKERLGEWTDGVVDILKHIAVTGSLGEGVPGSGNDVESEDEYGSGDDDGEVEIDQAAITNKPKKGRSGNIDDVEDLGKIMRTSRSDAELPSGPAPIAVDFTTYNKPKSKRPPQTVKEMVPKNSPTYASLTKQGYSIVGSHSGVKICRWTKSALRGRGSCYKFSFYGIASHQCMETTPSLSCSNKCVFCWRHGTNPVGTTWRWVVDPPEMIFDGVKDGHYKKIKMMRGVPGVRAERFAEAMRIRHCALSLVGEPIFYPHINEFLALLHGERISSFLVCNAQHPDQLAALKVVTQLYVSIDASNKESLRKIDRPLHRDFWERFQRCLDILREKRFRQRTVFRLTLVKGFNVEDEVEGYADLIERGLPCFVEIKGVTYCGTSSSAGAGLSMANVPFYAEVTEFVTALDNKLRERGLKYGIAAEHAHSCCVLIASERFRVDGKWHTRIDYQRFFELLEERGADGDWTPEEYMGPETPEWATWGNGGFDPRDVRVDRKGRKIEVS
;
A
#
# COMPACT_ATOMS: atom_id res chain seq x y z
N MET A 1 -10.17 -34.47 61.03
CA MET A 1 -11.04 -33.72 61.96
C MET A 1 -10.22 -32.63 62.65
N THR A 2 -10.85 -31.59 63.22
CA THR A 2 -10.26 -30.44 63.99
C THR A 2 -9.37 -29.48 63.16
N GLY A 3 -9.07 -28.19 63.50
CA GLY A 3 -9.41 -27.26 64.62
C GLY A 3 -8.88 -25.82 64.29
N PHE A 4 -8.91 -24.75 65.13
CA PHE A 4 -9.45 -24.56 66.49
C PHE A 4 -9.99 -23.12 66.83
N HIS A 5 -9.22 -22.14 67.37
CA HIS A 5 -9.79 -20.91 68.02
C HIS A 5 -8.86 -19.65 68.20
N SER A 6 -9.44 -18.51 68.65
CA SER A 6 -8.86 -17.23 69.22
C SER A 6 -8.44 -16.10 68.23
N TRP A 7 -8.68 -14.77 68.37
CA TRP A 7 -8.82 -13.75 69.47
C TRP A 7 -7.46 -13.27 70.08
N TYR A 8 -7.22 -12.01 70.53
CA TYR A 8 -8.04 -10.82 70.94
C TYR A 8 -7.16 -9.50 70.87
N SER A 9 -7.43 -8.23 71.31
CA SER A 9 -8.54 -7.47 71.98
C SER A 9 -8.40 -5.91 71.94
N ARG A 10 -9.48 -5.17 71.61
CA ARG A 10 -10.04 -3.88 72.18
C ARG A 10 -9.24 -2.55 72.45
N LYS A 11 -9.85 -1.42 72.03
CA LYS A 11 -10.27 -0.27 72.92
C LYS A 11 -11.46 0.50 72.31
N ALA A 12 -12.20 1.31 73.11
CA ALA A 12 -13.65 1.52 72.88
C ALA A 12 -14.31 2.76 73.55
N LEU A 13 -15.52 3.14 73.08
CA LEU A 13 -16.67 3.88 73.68
C LEU A 13 -17.90 3.65 72.74
N LYS A 14 -19.12 3.22 73.14
CA LYS A 14 -20.24 3.83 73.91
C LYS A 14 -20.88 5.07 73.24
N SER A 15 -22.21 5.23 73.12
CA SER A 15 -23.39 4.43 73.58
C SER A 15 -24.74 4.87 72.94
N SER A 16 -25.84 4.12 73.20
CA SER A 16 -27.30 4.50 73.16
C SER A 16 -27.96 4.81 71.78
N SER A 17 -29.27 4.55 71.51
CA SER A 17 -30.34 3.78 72.22
C SER A 17 -31.67 3.66 71.42
N THR A 18 -32.39 2.52 71.52
CA THR A 18 -33.89 2.32 71.42
C THR A 18 -34.68 2.73 70.13
N SER A 19 -35.80 2.11 69.70
CA SER A 19 -36.62 0.95 70.15
C SER A 19 -37.69 0.51 69.11
N SER A 20 -38.12 -0.77 69.11
CA SER A 20 -39.47 -1.35 68.79
C SER A 20 -40.25 -0.92 67.51
N ALA A 21 -41.05 -1.74 66.79
CA ALA A 21 -41.81 -2.94 67.19
C ALA A 21 -42.36 -3.79 65.99
N LYS A 22 -42.65 -5.07 66.26
CA LYS A 22 -43.71 -5.97 65.69
C LYS A 22 -43.91 -6.20 64.16
N ALA A 23 -44.03 -7.49 63.81
CA ALA A 23 -44.76 -8.01 62.63
C ALA A 23 -46.21 -8.42 63.00
N PRO A 24 -47.02 -8.95 62.06
CA PRO A 24 -47.18 -10.41 62.01
C PRO A 24 -47.37 -11.05 60.60
N HIS A 25 -47.47 -12.39 60.59
CA HIS A 25 -47.51 -13.33 59.46
C HIS A 25 -48.75 -13.27 58.53
N GLY A 26 -48.57 -13.84 57.32
CA GLY A 26 -49.61 -14.55 56.56
C GLY A 26 -48.99 -15.68 55.72
N ASN A 27 -49.21 -16.95 56.09
CA ASN A 27 -48.73 -18.14 55.36
C ASN A 27 -49.83 -18.71 54.44
N LEU A 28 -49.43 -19.32 53.31
CA LEU A 28 -49.55 -20.78 53.02
C LEU A 28 -48.94 -21.04 51.61
N GLN A 29 -47.90 -21.88 51.51
CA GLN A 29 -47.93 -23.27 50.95
C GLN A 29 -48.35 -23.36 49.46
N ALA A 30 -47.53 -23.80 48.49
CA ALA A 30 -46.62 -24.98 48.40
C ALA A 30 -47.39 -26.32 48.23
N ASP A 31 -46.92 -27.36 47.53
CA ASP A 31 -45.56 -27.65 47.01
C ASP A 31 -45.62 -28.77 45.91
N LYS A 32 -44.44 -29.31 45.51
CA LYS A 32 -44.16 -30.61 44.85
C LYS A 32 -44.14 -30.67 43.31
N THR A 33 -43.23 -31.38 42.61
CA THR A 33 -41.82 -31.85 42.75
C THR A 33 -41.62 -32.89 41.63
N ILE A 34 -40.69 -32.69 40.68
CA ILE A 34 -39.37 -33.38 40.55
C ILE A 34 -39.40 -34.91 40.28
N SER A 35 -38.86 -35.33 39.12
CA SER A 35 -38.01 -36.52 38.83
C SER A 35 -38.00 -36.79 37.30
N GLY A 36 -36.97 -37.28 36.61
CA GLY A 36 -35.61 -37.70 37.01
C GLY A 36 -34.75 -38.09 35.79
N ARG A 37 -33.42 -38.28 35.98
CA ARG A 37 -32.43 -38.64 34.93
C ARG A 37 -32.40 -40.14 34.62
N ILE A 38 -32.01 -40.51 33.38
CA ILE A 38 -31.25 -41.72 33.03
C ILE A 38 -30.55 -41.53 31.65
N THR A 39 -29.77 -42.49 31.15
CA THR A 39 -28.57 -42.24 30.32
C THR A 39 -28.45 -43.02 28.99
N LYS A 40 -27.71 -42.40 28.05
CA LYS A 40 -26.75 -42.98 27.07
C LYS A 40 -27.22 -43.63 25.74
N HIS A 41 -26.37 -43.38 24.73
CA HIS A 41 -25.95 -44.23 23.58
C HIS A 41 -26.74 -44.27 22.24
N VAL A 42 -26.00 -43.87 21.17
CA VAL A 42 -25.74 -44.61 19.90
C VAL A 42 -26.69 -44.48 18.68
N SER A 43 -26.17 -43.74 17.67
CA SER A 43 -26.13 -44.04 16.22
C SER A 43 -27.38 -43.92 15.31
N SER A 44 -27.06 -43.75 14.02
CA SER A 44 -27.78 -44.20 12.81
C SER A 44 -28.69 -43.21 12.07
N LYS A 45 -28.44 -43.16 10.76
CA LYS A 45 -29.03 -42.35 9.67
C LYS A 45 -30.46 -42.80 9.29
N GLU A 46 -31.03 -42.03 8.35
CA GLU A 46 -32.12 -42.39 7.39
C GLU A 46 -33.55 -42.40 7.98
N LYS A 47 -34.45 -41.52 7.47
CA LYS A 47 -35.52 -41.73 6.45
C LYS A 47 -36.76 -42.46 7.01
N GLU A 48 -38.01 -42.14 6.64
CA GLU A 48 -38.56 -41.35 5.52
C GLU A 48 -39.89 -40.61 5.88
N LYS A 49 -40.75 -40.27 4.91
CA LYS A 49 -42.03 -39.52 5.05
C LYS A 49 -43.24 -40.43 5.41
N GLU A 50 -44.50 -40.04 5.63
CA GLU A 50 -45.44 -38.98 5.12
C GLU A 50 -46.40 -38.50 6.27
N GLN A 51 -47.55 -37.78 6.16
CA GLN A 51 -48.43 -37.39 5.03
C GLN A 51 -49.24 -36.07 5.26
N SER A 52 -50.56 -36.06 4.98
CA SER A 52 -51.46 -34.93 4.64
C SER A 52 -52.79 -34.88 5.42
N TYR A 53 -53.62 -33.83 5.25
CA TYR A 53 -54.99 -33.93 4.66
C TYR A 53 -55.61 -32.55 4.27
N THR A 54 -56.80 -32.52 3.65
CA THR A 54 -57.44 -31.35 2.95
C THR A 54 -58.94 -31.20 3.35
N ARG A 55 -59.84 -30.31 2.83
CA ARG A 55 -59.96 -29.55 1.55
C ARG A 55 -60.96 -28.36 1.64
N LEU A 56 -61.16 -27.62 0.54
CA LEU A 56 -62.24 -26.64 0.27
C LEU A 56 -63.65 -27.30 0.14
N PRO A 57 -64.75 -26.55 -0.07
CA PRO A 57 -65.26 -26.22 -1.43
C PRO A 57 -65.69 -24.71 -1.52
N ASN A 58 -66.52 -24.12 -2.42
CA ASN A 58 -67.36 -24.40 -3.63
C ASN A 58 -67.67 -23.00 -4.27
N ILE A 59 -68.32 -22.68 -5.43
CA ILE A 59 -68.85 -23.27 -6.69
C ILE A 59 -69.33 -22.07 -7.58
N LYS A 60 -69.57 -22.06 -8.91
CA LYS A 60 -69.39 -23.01 -10.03
C LYS A 60 -68.30 -22.47 -10.99
N LYS A 61 -68.43 -22.04 -12.26
CA LYS A 61 -69.40 -22.07 -13.40
C LYS A 61 -68.51 -21.91 -14.66
N GLU A 62 -68.54 -22.67 -15.76
CA GLU A 62 -69.20 -23.95 -16.13
C GLU A 62 -68.51 -24.39 -17.46
N ASP A 63 -69.24 -24.74 -18.52
CA ASP A 63 -68.83 -24.92 -19.94
C ASP A 63 -67.38 -25.49 -20.12
N ASP A 64 -67.12 -26.78 -19.86
CA ASP A 64 -67.27 -27.96 -20.77
C ASP A 64 -66.18 -28.01 -21.90
N GLU A 65 -65.59 -29.15 -22.29
CA GLU A 65 -65.90 -30.58 -22.04
C GLU A 65 -64.62 -31.47 -22.20
N GLY A 66 -64.61 -32.70 -21.65
CA GLY A 66 -63.74 -33.83 -22.09
C GLY A 66 -62.23 -33.84 -21.75
N GLU A 67 -61.57 -34.88 -21.21
CA GLU A 67 -61.74 -35.88 -20.12
C GLU A 67 -60.59 -36.94 -20.31
N CYS A 68 -60.30 -37.75 -19.28
CA CYS A 68 -59.62 -39.07 -19.32
C CYS A 68 -58.07 -39.23 -19.35
N LEU A 69 -57.57 -39.83 -18.25
CA LEU A 69 -56.63 -40.98 -18.15
C LEU A 69 -55.11 -40.89 -18.45
N ALA A 70 -54.33 -40.70 -17.37
CA ALA A 70 -53.47 -41.71 -16.69
C ALA A 70 -52.25 -42.42 -17.36
N ILE A 71 -51.34 -42.91 -16.48
CA ILE A 71 -50.33 -44.01 -16.65
C ILE A 71 -48.98 -43.68 -17.36
N GLY A 72 -47.89 -44.34 -16.89
CA GLY A 72 -46.60 -44.53 -17.60
C GLY A 72 -45.54 -43.43 -17.37
N SER A 73 -44.29 -43.64 -16.89
CA SER A 73 -43.45 -44.80 -16.50
C SER A 73 -42.79 -45.65 -17.59
N GLN A 74 -41.52 -46.06 -17.33
CA GLN A 74 -40.57 -46.87 -18.14
C GLN A 74 -39.86 -46.05 -19.26
N ALA A 75 -38.52 -45.95 -19.35
CA ALA A 75 -37.40 -46.94 -19.48
C ALA A 75 -37.11 -47.26 -20.97
N SER A 76 -35.90 -47.65 -21.43
CA SER A 76 -34.66 -48.17 -20.79
C SER A 76 -33.41 -47.73 -21.61
N GLN A 77 -32.24 -47.47 -21.02
CA GLN A 77 -31.04 -48.36 -20.94
C GLN A 77 -30.52 -49.03 -22.23
N LEU A 78 -29.26 -48.72 -22.59
CA LEU A 78 -28.21 -49.59 -23.25
C LEU A 78 -28.55 -50.10 -24.68
N THR A 79 -27.65 -50.54 -25.58
CA THR A 79 -26.19 -50.85 -25.68
C THR A 79 -25.64 -50.24 -27.01
N GLU A 80 -24.40 -49.78 -27.18
CA GLU A 80 -23.10 -50.51 -27.34
C GLU A 80 -22.87 -51.18 -28.74
N GLU A 81 -21.68 -50.91 -29.33
CA GLU A 81 -20.94 -51.54 -30.45
C GLU A 81 -21.38 -51.47 -31.95
N ASN A 82 -20.56 -50.71 -32.72
CA ASN A 82 -19.77 -51.09 -33.92
C ASN A 82 -20.34 -51.95 -35.07
N THR A 83 -20.19 -51.47 -36.32
CA THR A 83 -19.58 -52.25 -37.42
C THR A 83 -18.98 -51.36 -38.52
N GLU A 84 -17.98 -51.88 -39.23
CA GLU A 84 -17.00 -51.17 -40.09
C GLU A 84 -17.39 -51.12 -41.59
N VAL A 85 -16.60 -50.36 -42.39
CA VAL A 85 -16.18 -50.68 -43.79
C VAL A 85 -17.23 -50.50 -44.92
N ASP A 86 -16.92 -49.97 -46.12
CA ASP A 86 -15.63 -49.60 -46.75
C ASP A 86 -15.74 -48.38 -47.72
N GLU A 87 -14.61 -47.93 -48.30
CA GLU A 87 -14.50 -46.87 -49.33
C GLU A 87 -14.55 -47.41 -50.78
N GLU A 88 -15.03 -46.61 -51.76
CA GLU A 88 -14.41 -46.29 -53.09
C GLU A 88 -15.41 -45.66 -54.11
N GLU A 89 -14.86 -45.16 -55.25
CA GLU A 89 -15.48 -44.40 -56.37
C GLU A 89 -15.93 -42.95 -56.05
N ILE A 90 -15.09 -41.90 -56.15
CA ILE A 90 -14.23 -41.37 -57.26
C ILE A 90 -14.98 -40.52 -58.31
N LEU A 91 -14.81 -39.19 -58.16
CA LEU A 91 -14.68 -38.11 -59.17
C LEU A 91 -15.50 -38.12 -60.48
N ASP A 92 -16.22 -37.02 -60.74
CA ASP A 92 -16.11 -36.32 -62.04
C ASP A 92 -16.46 -34.81 -61.98
N SER A 93 -15.88 -34.01 -62.90
CA SER A 93 -16.36 -32.76 -63.52
C SER A 93 -16.57 -31.44 -62.73
N ILE A 94 -15.48 -30.65 -62.61
CA ILE A 94 -15.22 -29.31 -63.26
C ILE A 94 -16.41 -28.49 -63.84
N GLU A 95 -16.49 -27.14 -63.83
CA GLU A 95 -15.85 -25.99 -63.11
C GLU A 95 -16.52 -24.66 -63.62
N VAL A 96 -15.80 -23.51 -63.73
CA VAL A 96 -16.06 -22.28 -64.55
C VAL A 96 -17.12 -21.23 -64.04
N ILE A 97 -17.00 -19.88 -64.15
CA ILE A 97 -15.88 -18.87 -64.20
C ILE A 97 -16.45 -17.39 -64.22
N ILE A 98 -15.66 -16.34 -63.85
CA ILE A 98 -15.78 -14.87 -64.24
C ILE A 98 -17.01 -14.04 -63.73
N ASP A 99 -16.97 -12.71 -63.41
CA ASP A 99 -15.93 -11.69 -63.11
C ASP A 99 -16.54 -10.36 -62.56
N SER A 100 -15.71 -9.51 -61.90
CA SER A 100 -15.68 -8.01 -61.94
C SER A 100 -16.87 -7.16 -61.39
N GLU A 101 -16.76 -5.86 -61.03
CA GLU A 101 -15.67 -4.95 -60.60
C GLU A 101 -16.29 -3.61 -60.08
N THR A 102 -15.67 -2.92 -59.09
CA THR A 102 -15.65 -1.42 -58.88
C THR A 102 -16.99 -0.64 -58.67
N ASP A 103 -17.07 0.59 -58.13
CA ASP A 103 -16.23 1.44 -57.25
C ASP A 103 -17.06 2.66 -56.73
N ASN A 104 -16.54 3.41 -55.74
CA ASN A 104 -16.80 4.85 -55.45
C ASN A 104 -18.21 5.30 -54.96
N GLU A 105 -18.42 6.47 -54.31
CA GLU A 105 -17.65 7.34 -53.38
C GLU A 105 -18.65 8.34 -52.71
N GLU A 106 -18.29 8.95 -51.57
CA GLU A 106 -18.85 10.23 -51.01
C GLU A 106 -20.38 10.31 -50.68
N PHE A 107 -20.93 11.27 -49.90
CA PHE A 107 -20.50 11.95 -48.65
C PHE A 107 -21.79 12.41 -47.86
N SER A 108 -21.67 13.26 -46.81
CA SER A 108 -22.76 13.79 -45.94
C SER A 108 -23.94 14.48 -46.68
N GLU A 109 -25.14 14.75 -46.14
CA GLU A 109 -25.60 15.17 -44.78
C GLU A 109 -27.16 15.05 -44.72
N GLY A 110 -27.87 14.59 -43.68
CA GLY A 110 -28.32 15.39 -42.51
C GLY A 110 -29.88 15.40 -42.30
N SER A 111 -30.34 15.85 -41.12
CA SER A 111 -31.73 16.20 -40.67
C SER A 111 -32.77 15.13 -40.16
N GLU A 112 -33.15 15.29 -38.87
CA GLU A 112 -34.49 15.28 -38.17
C GLU A 112 -35.67 14.42 -38.74
N ALA A 113 -36.50 13.67 -37.98
CA ALA A 113 -37.19 13.95 -36.71
C ALA A 113 -37.97 12.70 -36.15
N ASP A 114 -38.31 12.70 -34.84
CA ASP A 114 -39.41 11.94 -34.14
C ASP A 114 -39.51 10.38 -34.32
N GLU A 115 -40.31 9.57 -33.60
CA GLU A 115 -41.11 9.73 -32.36
C GLU A 115 -41.17 8.39 -31.55
N SER A 116 -41.59 8.44 -30.28
CA SER A 116 -42.29 7.37 -29.50
C SER A 116 -41.67 5.96 -29.23
N LEU A 117 -41.43 5.67 -27.93
CA LEU A 117 -41.96 4.52 -27.15
C LEU A 117 -42.28 3.18 -27.88
N SER A 118 -41.70 2.01 -27.59
CA SER A 118 -41.76 1.29 -26.28
C SER A 118 -41.37 -0.21 -26.40
N ASN A 119 -41.17 -0.87 -25.24
CA ASN A 119 -41.41 -2.30 -24.94
C ASN A 119 -40.91 -3.40 -25.90
N THR A 120 -39.76 -4.01 -25.62
CA THR A 120 -39.58 -5.24 -24.80
C THR A 120 -39.57 -6.57 -25.57
N SER A 121 -38.38 -7.13 -25.76
CA SER A 121 -38.11 -8.56 -25.59
C SER A 121 -36.64 -8.77 -25.22
N ARG A 122 -36.36 -9.78 -24.39
CA ARG A 122 -35.02 -10.33 -24.21
C ARG A 122 -34.91 -11.58 -25.10
N PRO A 123 -33.93 -11.68 -26.00
CA PRO A 123 -33.40 -12.98 -26.39
C PRO A 123 -32.81 -13.68 -25.15
N SER A 124 -32.91 -15.00 -25.12
CA SER A 124 -32.26 -15.84 -24.11
C SER A 124 -30.75 -15.86 -24.27
N ASN A 125 -30.02 -16.33 -23.25
CA ASN A 125 -28.60 -16.65 -23.38
C ASN A 125 -28.38 -17.60 -24.57
N PRO A 126 -27.31 -17.44 -25.36
CA PRO A 126 -26.75 -18.57 -26.09
C PRO A 126 -26.18 -19.56 -25.07
N THR A 127 -26.73 -20.77 -25.06
CA THR A 127 -25.97 -21.97 -24.63
C THR A 127 -24.79 -22.16 -25.59
N GLU A 128 -23.75 -22.89 -25.19
CA GLU A 128 -22.71 -23.34 -26.12
C GLU A 128 -23.37 -24.01 -27.34
N PRO A 129 -22.96 -23.71 -28.58
CA PRO A 129 -23.56 -24.32 -29.76
C PRO A 129 -23.26 -25.82 -29.78
N SER A 130 -24.31 -26.63 -29.76
CA SER A 130 -24.24 -27.98 -30.35
C SER A 130 -23.81 -27.84 -31.80
N ILE A 131 -22.88 -28.68 -32.25
CA ILE A 131 -22.37 -28.63 -33.61
C ILE A 131 -23.49 -29.04 -34.57
N ASN A 132 -24.12 -28.05 -35.21
CA ASN A 132 -24.90 -28.24 -36.43
C ASN A 132 -23.92 -28.11 -37.61
N GLU A 133 -23.89 -29.11 -38.50
CA GLU A 133 -22.89 -29.21 -39.57
C GLU A 133 -23.07 -28.16 -40.69
N GLU A 134 -24.21 -27.46 -40.71
CA GLU A 134 -24.61 -26.51 -41.76
C GLU A 134 -23.92 -25.14 -41.74
N THR A 135 -22.94 -24.89 -40.86
CA THR A 135 -22.12 -23.65 -40.87
C THR A 135 -20.62 -23.89 -41.04
N VAL A 136 -20.23 -25.05 -41.58
CA VAL A 136 -18.88 -25.27 -42.16
C VAL A 136 -18.91 -24.96 -43.65
N GLN A 137 -19.22 -23.70 -44.01
CA GLN A 137 -19.30 -23.22 -45.40
C GLN A 137 -18.63 -21.85 -45.60
N ASP A 138 -17.34 -21.71 -45.26
CA ASP A 138 -16.45 -20.75 -45.95
C ASP A 138 -14.94 -21.02 -45.79
N HIS A 139 -14.52 -22.27 -45.51
CA HIS A 139 -13.09 -22.59 -45.28
C HIS A 139 -12.62 -23.73 -46.21
N ASN A 140 -11.67 -23.39 -47.08
CA ASN A 140 -11.09 -24.27 -48.09
C ASN A 140 -10.05 -25.23 -47.45
N PRO A 141 -10.24 -26.56 -47.51
CA PRO A 141 -9.30 -27.53 -46.93
C PRO A 141 -7.87 -27.47 -47.50
N LYS A 142 -7.67 -26.81 -48.65
CA LYS A 142 -6.35 -26.70 -49.32
C LYS A 142 -5.38 -25.72 -48.66
N GLU A 143 -5.80 -24.92 -47.67
CA GLU A 143 -4.91 -23.91 -47.06
C GLU A 143 -3.96 -24.44 -45.96
N GLY A 144 -4.10 -25.69 -45.49
CA GLY A 144 -3.11 -26.30 -44.58
C GLY A 144 -3.07 -25.78 -43.13
N TRP A 145 -4.08 -25.02 -42.68
CA TRP A 145 -4.17 -24.54 -41.30
C TRP A 145 -4.43 -25.69 -40.31
N ARG A 146 -3.68 -25.75 -39.21
CA ARG A 146 -3.96 -26.63 -38.07
C ARG A 146 -5.17 -26.11 -37.28
N TYR A 147 -5.93 -27.00 -36.62
CA TYR A 147 -7.18 -26.66 -35.90
C TYR A 147 -7.03 -25.48 -34.92
N GLU A 148 -5.91 -25.42 -34.20
CA GLU A 148 -5.62 -24.39 -33.21
C GLU A 148 -5.37 -23.01 -33.86
N GLN A 149 -4.88 -22.98 -35.11
CA GLN A 149 -4.76 -21.74 -35.90
C GLN A 149 -6.14 -21.28 -36.40
N VAL A 150 -7.00 -22.21 -36.84
CA VAL A 150 -8.37 -21.90 -37.29
C VAL A 150 -9.20 -21.29 -36.15
N PHE A 151 -9.18 -21.91 -34.96
CA PHE A 151 -9.92 -21.38 -33.80
C PHE A 151 -9.35 -20.03 -33.36
N LEU A 152 -8.03 -19.83 -33.36
CA LEU A 152 -7.44 -18.52 -33.06
C LEU A 152 -7.85 -17.48 -34.11
N ASN A 153 -7.93 -17.82 -35.40
CA ASN A 153 -8.39 -16.92 -36.46
C ASN A 153 -9.85 -16.47 -36.24
N GLN A 154 -10.74 -17.41 -35.90
CA GLN A 154 -12.13 -17.11 -35.54
C GLN A 154 -12.21 -16.19 -34.30
N VAL A 155 -11.47 -16.52 -33.23
CA VAL A 155 -11.39 -15.70 -32.01
C VAL A 155 -10.82 -14.31 -32.28
N LEU A 156 -9.84 -14.16 -33.18
CA LEU A 156 -9.27 -12.88 -33.54
C LEU A 156 -10.23 -12.04 -34.40
N LYS A 157 -11.02 -12.67 -35.28
CA LYS A 157 -12.03 -12.01 -36.11
C LYS A 157 -13.20 -11.48 -35.27
N ALA A 158 -13.87 -12.33 -34.49
CA ALA A 158 -15.05 -11.99 -33.66
C ALA A 158 -14.71 -11.72 -32.17
N ARG A 159 -13.59 -11.02 -31.91
CA ARG A 159 -13.01 -10.82 -30.55
C ARG A 159 -13.86 -9.97 -29.59
N ASP A 160 -14.96 -9.41 -30.06
CA ASP A 160 -15.97 -8.65 -29.33
C ASP A 160 -17.23 -9.48 -28.97
N GLU A 161 -17.46 -10.60 -29.66
CA GLU A 161 -18.59 -11.51 -29.43
C GLU A 161 -18.28 -12.58 -28.35
N TYR A 162 -17.02 -12.98 -28.20
CA TYR A 162 -16.59 -14.03 -27.27
C TYR A 162 -16.41 -13.56 -25.81
N THR A 163 -16.70 -14.45 -24.86
CA THR A 163 -16.43 -14.32 -23.41
C THR A 163 -14.94 -14.47 -23.08
N LEU A 164 -14.11 -13.55 -23.55
CA LEU A 164 -12.65 -13.72 -23.55
C LEU A 164 -11.97 -13.73 -22.17
N MET A 165 -12.49 -13.06 -21.12
CA MET A 165 -11.76 -12.88 -19.85
C MET A 165 -12.61 -13.08 -18.59
N PRO A 166 -12.04 -13.45 -17.42
CA PRO A 166 -12.82 -13.65 -16.20
C PRO A 166 -13.35 -12.33 -15.62
N THR A 167 -14.54 -12.38 -15.01
CA THR A 167 -15.17 -11.23 -14.34
C THR A 167 -14.32 -10.59 -13.23
N THR A 168 -13.36 -11.30 -12.63
CA THR A 168 -12.40 -10.75 -11.66
C THR A 168 -11.57 -9.61 -12.25
N TRP A 169 -11.14 -9.74 -13.51
CA TRP A 169 -10.30 -8.76 -14.20
C TRP A 169 -11.05 -7.44 -14.51
N ARG A 170 -12.40 -7.44 -14.47
CA ARG A 170 -13.24 -6.27 -14.78
C ARG A 170 -12.94 -5.02 -13.94
N MET A 171 -12.35 -5.18 -12.76
CA MET A 171 -11.93 -4.04 -11.93
C MET A 171 -10.72 -3.28 -12.48
N HIS A 172 -9.85 -3.93 -13.25
CA HIS A 172 -8.62 -3.35 -13.81
C HIS A 172 -8.87 -2.48 -15.05
N PHE A 173 -9.97 -2.72 -15.76
CA PHE A 173 -10.35 -1.99 -16.98
C PHE A 173 -11.38 -0.89 -16.73
N ARG A 174 -11.57 -0.45 -15.47
CA ARG A 174 -12.47 0.68 -15.14
C ARG A 174 -12.00 1.96 -15.83
N GLY A 175 -12.80 2.44 -16.78
CA GLY A 175 -12.48 3.59 -17.63
C GLY A 175 -12.22 3.22 -19.11
N VAL A 176 -12.10 1.93 -19.42
CA VAL A 176 -12.10 1.39 -20.79
C VAL A 176 -13.53 0.95 -21.15
N PRO A 177 -14.08 1.33 -22.32
CA PRO A 177 -15.41 0.93 -22.75
C PRO A 177 -15.42 -0.49 -23.35
N LEU A 178 -15.31 -1.50 -22.47
CA LEU A 178 -15.44 -2.92 -22.81
C LEU A 178 -16.91 -3.40 -22.67
N PRO A 179 -17.46 -4.17 -23.63
CA PRO A 179 -18.79 -4.78 -23.49
C PRO A 179 -18.89 -5.75 -22.29
N GLU A 180 -20.11 -5.96 -21.79
CA GLU A 180 -20.31 -6.91 -20.67
C GLU A 180 -20.12 -8.36 -21.10
N GLY A 181 -20.46 -8.71 -22.35
CA GLY A 181 -20.29 -10.06 -22.91
C GLY A 181 -18.84 -10.56 -22.96
N LEU A 182 -17.86 -9.67 -22.92
CA LEU A 182 -16.44 -10.02 -22.87
C LEU A 182 -16.04 -10.71 -21.55
N PHE A 183 -16.84 -10.56 -20.49
CA PHE A 183 -16.53 -11.00 -19.13
C PHE A 183 -17.25 -12.29 -18.75
N TYR A 184 -16.52 -13.40 -18.78
CA TYR A 184 -16.97 -14.71 -18.31
C TYR A 184 -17.40 -14.67 -16.83
N ILE A 185 -18.66 -15.08 -16.59
CA ILE A 185 -19.25 -15.26 -15.26
C ILE A 185 -19.13 -16.74 -14.90
N LYS A 186 -18.29 -17.05 -13.91
CA LYS A 186 -18.16 -18.42 -13.38
C LYS A 186 -19.46 -18.85 -12.70
N THR A 187 -20.18 -19.79 -13.31
CA THR A 187 -21.39 -20.39 -12.75
C THR A 187 -21.19 -21.89 -12.55
N ASN A 188 -21.98 -22.52 -11.68
CA ASN A 188 -21.84 -23.95 -11.37
C ASN A 188 -22.23 -24.89 -12.54
N ALA A 189 -22.71 -24.35 -13.66
CA ALA A 189 -23.19 -25.11 -14.82
C ALA A 189 -22.25 -25.08 -16.03
N VAL A 190 -21.24 -24.19 -16.06
CA VAL A 190 -20.32 -24.03 -17.20
C VAL A 190 -18.88 -24.22 -16.72
N SER A 191 -18.22 -25.28 -17.19
CA SER A 191 -16.87 -25.67 -16.78
C SER A 191 -15.75 -25.05 -17.61
N ALA A 192 -16.06 -24.53 -18.80
CA ALA A 192 -15.11 -23.92 -19.72
C ALA A 192 -14.41 -22.69 -19.10
N ARG A 193 -13.09 -22.57 -19.33
CA ARG A 193 -12.29 -21.41 -18.89
C ARG A 193 -12.25 -20.33 -19.98
N PRO A 194 -12.34 -19.03 -19.65
CA PRO A 194 -12.14 -17.95 -20.61
C PRO A 194 -10.73 -17.99 -21.22
N ARG A 195 -10.55 -17.51 -22.47
CA ARG A 195 -9.28 -17.66 -23.21
C ARG A 195 -8.15 -16.76 -22.72
N ILE A 196 -8.46 -15.58 -22.18
CA ILE A 196 -7.53 -14.67 -21.52
C ILE A 196 -7.71 -14.82 -20.00
N TYR A 197 -6.84 -15.60 -19.37
CA TYR A 197 -6.91 -15.94 -17.94
C TYR A 197 -5.50 -16.18 -17.38
N ALA A 198 -5.36 -16.17 -16.05
CA ALA A 198 -4.18 -16.70 -15.37
C ALA A 198 -4.46 -18.15 -14.91
N ARG A 199 -3.50 -19.07 -15.09
CA ARG A 199 -3.56 -20.42 -14.51
C ARG A 199 -3.39 -20.40 -12.99
N THR A 200 -2.80 -19.33 -12.42
CA THR A 200 -2.63 -19.15 -10.97
C THR A 200 -3.29 -17.87 -10.46
N ASP A 201 -4.18 -17.97 -9.47
CA ASP A 201 -4.90 -16.83 -8.85
C ASP A 201 -3.98 -15.66 -8.45
N LYS A 202 -2.80 -15.97 -7.88
CA LYS A 202 -1.77 -14.99 -7.48
C LYS A 202 -1.23 -14.14 -8.65
N LEU A 203 -1.45 -14.56 -9.90
CA LEU A 203 -0.96 -13.92 -11.11
C LEU A 203 -2.08 -13.27 -11.96
N GLU A 204 -3.36 -13.36 -11.55
CA GLU A 204 -4.46 -12.63 -12.21
C GLU A 204 -4.17 -11.12 -12.28
N TYR A 205 -3.74 -10.53 -11.15
CA TYR A 205 -3.37 -9.12 -11.09
C TYR A 205 -2.30 -8.74 -12.13
N GLN A 206 -1.31 -9.60 -12.32
CA GLN A 206 -0.22 -9.35 -13.26
C GLN A 206 -0.69 -9.48 -14.71
N GLY A 207 -1.58 -10.44 -15.02
CA GLY A 207 -2.16 -10.61 -16.34
C GLY A 207 -3.08 -9.45 -16.73
N ALA A 208 -3.98 -9.05 -15.83
CA ALA A 208 -4.83 -7.87 -16.02
C ALA A 208 -3.99 -6.60 -16.20
N THR A 209 -2.88 -6.46 -15.46
CA THR A 209 -1.93 -5.34 -15.60
C THR A 209 -1.14 -5.39 -16.93
N ALA A 210 -0.77 -6.58 -17.42
CA ALA A 210 -0.12 -6.74 -18.71
C ALA A 210 -1.06 -6.32 -19.86
N LEU A 211 -2.31 -6.79 -19.85
CA LEU A 211 -3.33 -6.38 -20.82
C LEU A 211 -3.65 -4.88 -20.71
N ARG A 212 -3.69 -4.30 -19.50
CA ARG A 212 -3.88 -2.85 -19.31
C ARG A 212 -2.76 -2.04 -19.97
N LYS A 213 -1.50 -2.48 -19.87
CA LYS A 213 -0.35 -1.85 -20.55
C LYS A 213 -0.41 -1.99 -22.07
N LEU A 214 -0.88 -3.12 -22.60
CA LEU A 214 -1.15 -3.31 -24.02
C LEU A 214 -2.25 -2.37 -24.54
N MET A 215 -3.19 -1.92 -23.69
CA MET A 215 -4.13 -0.86 -24.05
C MET A 215 -3.45 0.52 -24.01
N ASP A 216 -2.78 0.86 -22.90
CA ASP A 216 -2.24 2.21 -22.66
C ASP A 216 -1.10 2.62 -23.62
N ILE A 217 -0.35 1.67 -24.18
CA ILE A 217 0.72 1.95 -25.17
C ILE A 217 0.20 2.70 -26.42
N HIS A 218 -1.05 2.47 -26.84
CA HIS A 218 -1.62 3.08 -28.05
C HIS A 218 -1.64 4.61 -27.99
N GLY A 219 -1.90 5.19 -26.81
CA GLY A 219 -1.80 6.64 -26.61
C GLY A 219 -0.37 7.14 -26.85
N ARG A 220 0.62 6.43 -26.31
CA ARG A 220 2.04 6.79 -26.46
C ARG A 220 2.56 6.62 -27.89
N ILE A 221 2.08 5.60 -28.61
CA ILE A 221 2.35 5.40 -30.04
C ILE A 221 1.76 6.56 -30.85
N ARG A 222 0.55 7.02 -30.51
CA ARG A 222 -0.10 8.16 -31.18
C ARG A 222 0.63 9.48 -30.93
N ASP A 223 1.10 9.73 -29.71
CA ASP A 223 1.95 10.87 -29.38
C ASP A 223 3.23 10.87 -30.23
N LEU A 224 3.97 9.76 -30.22
CA LEU A 224 5.23 9.62 -30.97
C LEU A 224 5.00 9.72 -32.48
N ARG A 225 3.88 9.22 -33.01
CA ARG A 225 3.50 9.37 -34.42
C ARG A 225 3.12 10.82 -34.76
N ARG A 226 2.56 11.59 -33.82
CA ARG A 226 2.29 13.04 -33.98
C ARG A 226 3.59 13.85 -33.93
N GLU A 227 4.50 13.53 -33.01
CA GLU A 227 5.85 14.10 -32.93
C GLU A 227 6.64 13.85 -34.23
N GLN A 228 6.63 12.60 -34.71
CA GLN A 228 7.29 12.20 -35.96
C GLN A 228 6.71 12.89 -37.21
N ARG A 229 5.41 13.17 -37.27
CA ARG A 229 4.80 13.93 -38.39
C ARG A 229 5.05 15.44 -38.32
N SER A 230 5.29 16.00 -37.13
CA SER A 230 5.44 17.45 -36.94
C SER A 230 6.90 17.94 -36.97
N SER A 231 7.87 17.05 -36.78
CA SER A 231 9.28 17.35 -37.01
C SER A 231 9.59 17.66 -38.47
N LEU A 232 10.41 18.67 -38.73
CA LEU A 232 11.07 18.88 -40.02
C LEU A 232 12.45 18.21 -40.10
N ASP A 233 13.06 17.87 -38.95
CA ASP A 233 14.34 17.13 -38.89
C ASP A 233 14.12 15.62 -39.11
N GLU A 234 14.86 15.06 -40.07
CA GLU A 234 14.89 13.64 -40.41
C GLU A 234 15.61 12.78 -39.37
N GLU A 235 16.61 13.30 -38.64
CA GLU A 235 17.27 12.53 -37.60
C GLU A 235 16.31 12.29 -36.42
N HIS A 236 15.61 13.34 -35.98
CA HIS A 236 14.55 13.24 -34.98
C HIS A 236 13.39 12.34 -35.46
N LYS A 237 13.00 12.36 -36.74
CA LYS A 237 12.01 11.40 -37.29
C LYS A 237 12.48 9.94 -37.15
N ARG A 238 13.75 9.65 -37.46
CA ARG A 238 14.37 8.32 -37.28
C ARG A 238 14.51 7.95 -35.80
N ARG A 239 14.71 8.93 -34.92
CA ARG A 239 14.80 8.78 -33.45
C ARG A 239 13.43 8.45 -32.84
N CYS A 240 12.36 9.15 -33.24
CA CYS A 240 10.99 8.83 -32.86
C CYS A 240 10.53 7.47 -33.39
N GLY A 241 10.91 7.13 -34.63
CA GLY A 241 10.58 5.83 -35.24
C GLY A 241 11.15 4.65 -34.46
N ARG A 242 12.44 4.68 -34.09
CA ARG A 242 13.08 3.63 -33.26
C ARG A 242 12.41 3.52 -31.89
N ARG A 243 12.25 4.64 -31.17
CA ARG A 243 11.58 4.68 -29.85
C ARG A 243 10.17 4.07 -29.88
N LEU A 244 9.44 4.25 -30.98
CA LEU A 244 8.10 3.70 -31.16
C LEU A 244 8.12 2.16 -31.24
N VAL A 245 9.05 1.59 -32.03
CA VAL A 245 9.28 0.13 -32.10
C VAL A 245 9.77 -0.42 -30.75
N ASP A 246 10.72 0.27 -30.09
CA ASP A 246 11.23 -0.10 -28.77
C ASP A 246 10.11 -0.26 -27.73
N TYR A 247 9.16 0.69 -27.67
CA TYR A 247 8.03 0.61 -26.74
C TYR A 247 7.12 -0.59 -27.03
N ILE A 248 6.88 -0.92 -28.31
CA ILE A 248 6.07 -2.09 -28.70
C ILE A 248 6.78 -3.38 -28.26
N LYS A 249 8.06 -3.54 -28.61
CA LYS A 249 8.89 -4.69 -28.23
C LYS A 249 8.92 -4.88 -26.72
N GLN A 250 9.19 -3.82 -25.94
CA GLN A 250 9.27 -3.88 -24.49
C GLN A 250 7.94 -4.28 -23.83
N THR A 251 6.81 -3.84 -24.38
CA THR A 251 5.48 -4.12 -23.85
C THR A 251 5.02 -5.54 -24.19
N LEU A 252 5.23 -6.00 -25.43
CA LEU A 252 5.05 -7.41 -25.83
C LEU A 252 5.92 -8.34 -24.97
N ALA A 253 7.21 -8.01 -24.81
CA ALA A 253 8.11 -8.76 -23.95
C ALA A 253 7.69 -8.72 -22.47
N GLN A 254 6.98 -7.69 -21.98
CA GLN A 254 6.40 -7.70 -20.63
C GLN A 254 5.22 -8.66 -20.52
N ALA A 255 4.32 -8.70 -21.51
CA ALA A 255 3.19 -9.64 -21.54
C ALA A 255 3.67 -11.11 -21.66
N LEU A 256 4.63 -11.40 -22.55
CA LEU A 256 5.27 -12.73 -22.65
C LEU A 256 6.01 -13.13 -21.37
N ARG A 257 6.66 -12.19 -20.69
CA ARG A 257 7.30 -12.47 -19.38
C ARG A 257 6.29 -12.83 -18.29
N TRP A 258 5.06 -12.33 -18.37
CA TRP A 258 3.97 -12.77 -17.47
C TRP A 258 3.47 -14.17 -17.85
N SER A 259 3.12 -14.43 -19.12
CA SER A 259 2.56 -15.74 -19.52
C SER A 259 3.55 -16.89 -19.30
N ALA A 260 4.85 -16.65 -19.52
CA ALA A 260 5.92 -17.62 -19.24
C ALA A 260 6.17 -17.84 -17.72
N THR A 261 5.65 -16.98 -16.85
CA THR A 261 5.65 -17.17 -15.39
C THR A 261 4.37 -17.87 -14.93
N ASP A 262 3.21 -17.49 -15.47
CA ASP A 262 1.92 -18.11 -15.16
C ASP A 262 1.82 -19.56 -15.68
N GLY A 263 2.50 -19.86 -16.79
CA GLY A 263 2.68 -21.21 -17.31
C GLY A 263 3.91 -21.97 -16.81
N ASP A 264 4.69 -21.39 -15.88
CA ASP A 264 5.95 -21.97 -15.36
C ASP A 264 7.05 -22.28 -16.42
N ILE A 265 6.81 -21.93 -17.68
CA ILE A 265 7.60 -22.19 -18.90
C ILE A 265 9.09 -21.90 -18.71
N ARG A 266 9.44 -20.86 -17.94
CA ARG A 266 10.84 -20.48 -17.66
C ARG A 266 11.71 -21.62 -17.12
N LYS A 267 11.12 -22.61 -16.42
CA LYS A 267 11.83 -23.79 -15.90
C LYS A 267 12.41 -24.67 -17.03
N TYR A 268 11.72 -24.72 -18.17
CA TYR A 268 11.99 -25.63 -19.28
C TYR A 268 12.74 -24.97 -20.45
N ARG A 269 13.10 -23.69 -20.32
CA ARG A 269 13.80 -22.92 -21.36
C ARG A 269 15.26 -23.36 -21.64
N ARG A 270 15.72 -24.42 -20.99
CA ARG A 270 16.97 -25.14 -21.32
C ARG A 270 16.72 -26.37 -22.18
N ASP A 271 15.49 -26.88 -22.15
CA ASP A 271 15.06 -28.08 -22.85
C ASP A 271 14.33 -27.72 -24.15
N PHE A 272 13.51 -26.68 -24.16
CA PHE A 272 12.72 -26.21 -25.31
C PHE A 272 12.75 -24.67 -25.43
N GLU A 273 12.83 -24.11 -26.65
CA GLU A 273 12.64 -22.66 -26.88
C GLU A 273 11.14 -22.34 -27.09
N PRO A 274 10.66 -21.12 -26.74
CA PRO A 274 9.26 -20.75 -26.88
C PRO A 274 8.70 -20.94 -28.29
N ASN A 275 7.46 -21.39 -28.38
CA ASN A 275 6.68 -21.40 -29.62
C ASN A 275 6.17 -20.00 -30.04
N ILE A 276 6.76 -18.92 -29.50
CA ILE A 276 6.36 -17.54 -29.83
C ILE A 276 7.55 -16.58 -29.87
N VAL A 277 7.70 -15.86 -30.99
CA VAL A 277 8.80 -14.92 -31.26
C VAL A 277 8.32 -13.49 -31.48
N ILE A 278 9.23 -12.52 -31.34
CA ILE A 278 9.02 -11.11 -31.74
C ILE A 278 10.06 -10.79 -32.81
N LEU A 279 9.61 -10.35 -33.98
CA LEU A 279 10.43 -9.93 -35.12
C LEU A 279 10.29 -8.42 -35.34
N GLU A 280 11.36 -7.76 -35.78
CA GLU A 280 11.40 -6.32 -36.00
C GLU A 280 11.79 -6.00 -37.44
N MET A 281 10.94 -5.22 -38.11
CA MET A 281 11.09 -4.89 -39.53
C MET A 281 11.45 -3.40 -39.71
N ASN A 282 12.59 -3.17 -40.35
CA ASN A 282 13.06 -1.85 -40.75
C ASN A 282 12.59 -1.50 -42.16
N ASP A 283 12.59 -0.21 -42.52
CA ASP A 283 12.21 0.25 -43.86
C ASP A 283 13.08 -0.30 -44.99
N GLU A 284 14.31 -0.70 -44.70
CA GLU A 284 15.25 -1.30 -45.65
C GLU A 284 14.81 -2.72 -46.08
N ASN A 285 14.12 -3.46 -45.20
CA ASN A 285 13.66 -4.83 -45.45
C ASN A 285 12.20 -4.89 -45.94
N LYS A 286 11.59 -3.75 -46.31
CA LYS A 286 10.15 -3.66 -46.56
C LYS A 286 9.67 -4.49 -47.77
N SER A 287 10.50 -4.65 -48.80
CA SER A 287 10.20 -5.49 -49.98
C SER A 287 10.24 -6.98 -49.67
N ASP A 288 11.04 -7.36 -48.66
CA ASP A 288 11.43 -8.75 -48.39
C ASP A 288 10.76 -9.25 -47.09
N MET A 289 9.81 -8.48 -46.56
CA MET A 289 9.21 -8.69 -45.24
C MET A 289 8.67 -10.10 -45.07
N ASP A 290 7.91 -10.59 -46.04
CA ASP A 290 7.27 -11.91 -45.99
C ASP A 290 8.32 -13.03 -46.05
N VAL A 291 9.36 -12.87 -46.87
CA VAL A 291 10.51 -13.80 -46.96
C VAL A 291 11.28 -13.87 -45.64
N VAL A 292 11.44 -12.74 -44.94
CA VAL A 292 12.11 -12.72 -43.62
C VAL A 292 11.23 -13.35 -42.53
N ILE A 293 9.91 -13.12 -42.56
CA ILE A 293 8.96 -13.78 -41.65
C ILE A 293 9.01 -15.29 -41.84
N GLU A 294 8.84 -15.75 -43.09
CA GLU A 294 8.86 -17.16 -43.45
C GLU A 294 10.19 -17.82 -43.09
N THR A 295 11.32 -17.16 -43.36
CA THR A 295 12.67 -17.63 -43.00
C THR A 295 12.83 -17.84 -41.48
N GLU A 296 12.43 -16.87 -40.65
CA GLU A 296 12.60 -16.99 -39.19
C GLU A 296 11.61 -17.98 -38.56
N MET A 297 10.36 -18.04 -39.06
CA MET A 297 9.38 -19.03 -38.61
C MET A 297 9.80 -20.46 -39.01
N THR A 298 10.32 -20.65 -40.22
CA THR A 298 10.83 -21.95 -40.70
C THR A 298 12.06 -22.41 -39.91
N LYS A 299 12.96 -21.49 -39.51
CA LYS A 299 14.08 -21.81 -38.59
C LYS A 299 13.58 -22.31 -37.24
N LEU A 300 12.55 -21.67 -36.67
CA LEU A 300 11.94 -22.10 -35.41
C LEU A 300 11.26 -23.47 -35.56
N ALA A 301 10.55 -23.71 -36.67
CA ALA A 301 9.91 -25.00 -36.97
C ALA A 301 10.94 -26.13 -37.14
N ALA A 302 12.03 -25.88 -37.88
CA ALA A 302 13.15 -26.81 -38.00
C ALA A 302 13.78 -27.12 -36.63
N TRP A 303 14.02 -26.11 -35.79
CA TRP A 303 14.56 -26.29 -34.44
C TRP A 303 13.67 -27.23 -33.60
N TRP A 304 12.35 -27.02 -33.62
CA TRP A 304 11.40 -27.88 -32.91
C TRP A 304 11.42 -29.31 -33.45
N ARG A 305 11.36 -29.51 -34.76
CA ARG A 305 11.39 -30.84 -35.38
C ARG A 305 12.69 -31.60 -35.08
N ASP A 306 13.84 -30.95 -35.23
CA ASP A 306 15.15 -31.54 -34.91
C ASP A 306 15.25 -31.91 -33.43
N LYS A 307 14.73 -31.05 -32.54
CA LYS A 307 14.74 -31.28 -31.09
C LYS A 307 13.86 -32.47 -30.69
N LEU A 308 12.72 -32.66 -31.35
CA LEU A 308 11.81 -33.77 -31.10
C LEU A 308 12.28 -35.09 -31.75
N ALA A 309 12.97 -35.02 -32.90
CA ALA A 309 13.58 -36.19 -33.55
C ALA A 309 14.67 -36.88 -32.69
N LEU A 310 15.24 -36.17 -31.70
CA LEU A 310 16.17 -36.73 -30.72
C LEU A 310 15.49 -37.55 -29.59
N ILE A 311 14.15 -37.63 -29.57
CA ILE A 311 13.38 -38.36 -28.55
C ILE A 311 13.06 -39.79 -29.06
N PRO A 312 13.60 -40.86 -28.45
CA PRO A 312 13.35 -42.22 -28.90
C PRO A 312 12.05 -42.80 -28.31
N GLY A 313 11.12 -43.19 -29.19
CA GLY A 313 9.90 -43.92 -28.82
C GLY A 313 8.85 -43.93 -29.94
N GLU A 314 7.80 -44.75 -29.76
CA GLU A 314 6.61 -44.75 -30.65
C GLU A 314 5.70 -43.54 -30.40
N ALA A 315 5.72 -43.00 -29.17
CA ALA A 315 5.07 -41.74 -28.81
C ALA A 315 5.86 -40.52 -29.33
N ARG A 316 5.81 -40.29 -30.65
CA ARG A 316 6.33 -39.07 -31.28
C ARG A 316 5.45 -37.89 -30.90
N LEU A 317 5.94 -37.07 -29.97
CA LEU A 317 5.41 -35.73 -29.73
C LEU A 317 5.47 -34.90 -31.02
N GLU A 318 4.36 -34.26 -31.38
CA GLU A 318 4.32 -33.27 -32.46
C GLU A 318 4.90 -31.93 -32.00
N ALA A 319 5.46 -31.17 -32.94
CA ALA A 319 5.81 -29.78 -32.72
C ALA A 319 4.53 -28.92 -32.56
N PRO A 320 4.47 -27.99 -31.60
CA PRO A 320 3.32 -27.13 -31.41
C PRO A 320 3.18 -26.10 -32.54
N VAL A 321 1.97 -25.53 -32.69
CA VAL A 321 1.78 -24.31 -33.49
C VAL A 321 2.71 -23.21 -32.98
N LEU A 322 3.36 -22.54 -33.93
CA LEU A 322 4.28 -21.44 -33.72
C LEU A 322 3.57 -20.11 -33.98
N PHE A 323 3.96 -19.09 -33.22
CA PHE A 323 3.38 -17.76 -33.25
C PHE A 323 4.47 -16.70 -33.43
N GLY A 324 4.14 -15.60 -34.11
CA GLY A 324 5.05 -14.47 -34.25
C GLY A 324 4.35 -13.13 -34.11
N PHE A 325 5.05 -12.18 -33.49
CA PHE A 325 4.68 -10.77 -33.43
C PHE A 325 5.67 -9.96 -34.28
N VAL A 326 5.24 -9.53 -35.47
CA VAL A 326 6.10 -8.79 -36.41
C VAL A 326 5.81 -7.30 -36.29
N ILE A 327 6.78 -6.54 -35.79
CA ILE A 327 6.65 -5.10 -35.58
C ILE A 327 7.18 -4.37 -36.83
N PHE A 328 6.29 -3.71 -37.58
CA PHE A 328 6.66 -2.79 -38.65
C PHE A 328 6.16 -1.38 -38.31
N LYS A 329 7.06 -0.50 -37.86
CA LYS A 329 6.74 0.83 -37.34
C LYS A 329 5.69 0.77 -36.22
N HIS A 330 4.44 1.12 -36.53
CA HIS A 330 3.30 1.19 -35.61
C HIS A 330 2.22 0.15 -35.95
N ILE A 331 2.51 -0.74 -36.89
CA ILE A 331 1.69 -1.88 -37.29
C ILE A 331 2.32 -3.12 -36.65
N LEU A 332 1.48 -3.98 -36.08
CA LEU A 332 1.86 -5.25 -35.50
C LEU A 332 1.10 -6.35 -36.24
N PHE A 333 1.82 -7.22 -36.95
CA PHE A 333 1.23 -8.42 -37.53
C PHE A 333 1.31 -9.58 -36.54
N ILE A 334 0.21 -10.31 -36.40
CA ILE A 334 0.16 -11.61 -35.73
C ILE A 334 0.31 -12.66 -36.82
N VAL A 335 1.34 -13.50 -36.72
CA VAL A 335 1.63 -14.59 -37.66
C VAL A 335 1.59 -15.95 -36.97
N THR A 336 1.26 -17.00 -37.72
CA THR A 336 1.22 -18.38 -37.25
C THR A 336 1.78 -19.35 -38.29
N MET A 337 2.32 -20.48 -37.84
CA MET A 337 2.81 -21.57 -38.70
C MET A 337 2.62 -22.88 -37.94
N ASP A 338 2.28 -23.98 -38.63
CA ASP A 338 2.38 -25.31 -38.04
C ASP A 338 3.86 -25.69 -37.88
N GLY A 339 4.29 -26.00 -36.66
CA GLY A 339 5.66 -26.44 -36.41
C GLY A 339 5.94 -27.84 -36.95
N GLN A 340 4.90 -28.67 -37.12
CA GLN A 340 5.04 -30.09 -37.43
C GLN A 340 5.28 -30.35 -38.93
N ASN A 341 4.53 -29.71 -39.82
CA ASN A 341 4.70 -29.84 -41.27
C ASN A 341 5.95 -29.07 -41.76
N PRO A 342 6.90 -29.72 -42.49
CA PRO A 342 8.05 -29.03 -43.07
C PRO A 342 7.70 -28.04 -44.18
N ASP A 343 6.61 -28.28 -44.90
CA ASP A 343 6.13 -27.47 -46.03
C ASP A 343 4.99 -26.51 -45.60
N ALA A 344 4.92 -26.16 -44.31
CA ALA A 344 3.91 -25.26 -43.75
C ALA A 344 4.14 -23.80 -44.20
N VAL A 345 3.09 -23.15 -44.72
CA VAL A 345 3.09 -21.73 -45.06
C VAL A 345 2.93 -20.88 -43.79
N CYS A 346 3.48 -19.67 -43.77
CA CYS A 346 3.23 -18.72 -42.68
C CYS A 346 1.93 -17.92 -42.93
N HIS A 347 0.94 -18.06 -42.03
CA HIS A 347 -0.35 -17.37 -42.14
C HIS A 347 -0.38 -16.12 -41.26
N VAL A 348 -0.99 -15.04 -41.75
CA VAL A 348 -1.12 -13.75 -41.05
C VAL A 348 -2.59 -13.50 -40.64
N PRO A 349 -3.12 -14.15 -39.59
CA PRO A 349 -4.54 -14.05 -39.22
C PRO A 349 -5.00 -12.64 -38.79
N CYS A 350 -4.08 -11.75 -38.37
CA CYS A 350 -4.48 -10.40 -37.96
C CYS A 350 -3.37 -9.34 -38.11
N GLN A 351 -3.73 -8.18 -38.65
CA GLN A 351 -2.89 -6.97 -38.69
C GLN A 351 -3.48 -5.91 -37.75
N LEU A 352 -2.67 -5.39 -36.83
CA LEU A 352 -3.10 -4.44 -35.80
C LEU A 352 -2.44 -3.07 -35.98
N ASN A 353 -3.24 -2.04 -36.26
CA ASN A 353 -2.78 -0.65 -36.30
C ASN A 353 -2.74 -0.06 -34.88
N LEU A 354 -1.58 -0.08 -34.23
CA LEU A 354 -1.41 0.35 -32.84
C LEU A 354 -1.47 1.87 -32.64
N SER A 355 -1.69 2.65 -33.71
CA SER A 355 -1.83 4.11 -33.65
C SER A 355 -3.27 4.60 -33.83
N GLU A 356 -4.19 3.70 -34.21
CA GLU A 356 -5.58 4.03 -34.52
C GLU A 356 -6.33 4.58 -33.29
N GLU A 357 -7.38 5.37 -33.54
CA GLU A 357 -8.27 5.81 -32.49
C GLU A 357 -9.34 4.73 -32.24
N ASN A 358 -9.80 4.58 -31.00
CA ASN A 358 -10.81 3.60 -30.55
C ASN A 358 -10.46 2.09 -30.66
N GLN A 359 -9.57 1.65 -31.55
CA GLN A 359 -9.16 0.22 -31.65
C GLN A 359 -8.26 -0.30 -30.51
N TYR A 360 -7.73 0.58 -29.67
CA TYR A 360 -6.70 0.25 -28.67
C TYR A 360 -7.05 -0.93 -27.75
N GLN A 361 -8.33 -1.08 -27.41
CA GLN A 361 -8.84 -2.20 -26.63
C GLN A 361 -8.89 -3.51 -27.42
N TRP A 362 -9.36 -3.47 -28.67
CA TRP A 362 -9.48 -4.63 -29.54
C TRP A 362 -8.13 -5.17 -30.00
N ASN A 363 -7.16 -4.27 -30.25
CA ASN A 363 -5.77 -4.65 -30.54
C ASN A 363 -5.11 -5.31 -29.32
N ALA A 364 -5.29 -4.75 -28.13
CA ALA A 364 -4.73 -5.30 -26.90
C ALA A 364 -5.30 -6.70 -26.57
N LEU A 365 -6.61 -6.90 -26.82
CA LEU A 365 -7.27 -8.20 -26.68
C LEU A 365 -6.74 -9.24 -27.67
N ALA A 366 -6.55 -8.87 -28.95
CA ALA A 366 -5.96 -9.74 -29.97
C ALA A 366 -4.56 -10.23 -29.55
N ILE A 367 -3.67 -9.30 -29.17
CA ILE A 367 -2.31 -9.63 -28.68
C ILE A 367 -2.36 -10.57 -27.48
N MET A 368 -3.21 -10.27 -26.49
CA MET A 368 -3.28 -11.04 -25.25
C MET A 368 -3.92 -12.43 -25.45
N ALA A 369 -4.88 -12.56 -26.37
CA ALA A 369 -5.45 -13.84 -26.78
C ALA A 369 -4.36 -14.75 -27.38
N THR A 370 -3.58 -14.25 -28.34
CA THR A 370 -2.45 -15.00 -28.92
C THR A 370 -1.39 -15.38 -27.87
N ILE A 371 -1.08 -14.49 -26.91
CA ILE A 371 -0.12 -14.77 -25.84
C ILE A 371 -0.59 -15.89 -24.91
N CYS A 372 -1.88 -15.92 -24.55
CA CYS A 372 -2.48 -17.01 -23.77
C CYS A 372 -2.57 -18.31 -24.59
N TRP A 373 -2.88 -18.21 -25.89
CA TRP A 373 -2.95 -19.37 -26.79
C TRP A 373 -1.59 -20.06 -26.95
N ALA A 374 -0.54 -19.28 -27.24
CA ALA A 374 0.82 -19.78 -27.33
C ALA A 374 1.28 -20.45 -26.01
N ARG A 375 0.99 -19.80 -24.87
CA ARG A 375 1.24 -20.36 -23.53
C ARG A 375 0.56 -21.71 -23.36
N ASP A 376 -0.73 -21.81 -23.65
CA ASP A 376 -1.50 -23.02 -23.33
C ASP A 376 -1.15 -24.21 -24.24
N LEU A 377 -0.84 -23.99 -25.52
CA LEU A 377 -0.30 -25.05 -26.38
C LEU A 377 1.09 -25.51 -25.92
N TYR A 378 1.96 -24.58 -25.50
CA TYR A 378 3.28 -24.92 -24.98
C TYR A 378 3.20 -25.74 -23.68
N ILE A 379 2.25 -25.41 -22.78
CA ILE A 379 2.06 -26.21 -21.56
C ILE A 379 1.43 -27.56 -21.88
N GLY A 380 0.48 -27.65 -22.83
CA GLY A 380 -0.07 -28.94 -23.26
C GLY A 380 1.02 -29.87 -23.81
N PHE A 381 1.94 -29.34 -24.62
CA PHE A 381 3.15 -30.04 -25.04
C PHE A 381 4.02 -30.49 -23.84
N LEU A 382 4.26 -29.60 -22.86
CA LEU A 382 5.03 -29.94 -21.66
C LEU A 382 4.36 -31.02 -20.79
N GLU A 383 3.03 -31.01 -20.68
CA GLU A 383 2.26 -31.99 -19.92
C GLU A 383 2.43 -33.38 -20.55
N VAL A 384 2.27 -33.52 -21.88
CA VAL A 384 2.51 -34.80 -22.59
C VAL A 384 4.00 -35.21 -22.52
N TRP A 385 4.95 -34.28 -22.61
CA TRP A 385 6.37 -34.56 -22.39
C TRP A 385 6.67 -35.08 -20.98
N HIS A 386 5.99 -34.55 -19.95
CA HIS A 386 6.16 -34.99 -18.56
C HIS A 386 5.63 -36.41 -18.31
N ASP A 387 4.58 -36.84 -19.01
CA ASP A 387 4.06 -38.21 -18.89
C ASP A 387 5.02 -39.24 -19.54
N HIS A 388 5.65 -38.88 -20.66
CA HIS A 388 6.54 -39.78 -21.40
C HIS A 388 8.00 -39.79 -20.89
N ARG A 389 8.48 -38.67 -20.34
CA ARG A 389 9.87 -38.53 -19.84
C ARG A 389 10.28 -39.58 -18.78
N PRO A 390 9.45 -39.98 -17.80
CA PRO A 390 9.77 -41.04 -16.85
C PRO A 390 10.05 -42.38 -17.55
N ALA A 391 9.26 -42.76 -18.55
CA ALA A 391 9.47 -44.00 -19.29
C ALA A 391 10.81 -43.99 -20.03
N ILE A 392 11.18 -42.86 -20.66
CA ILE A 392 12.49 -42.67 -21.31
C ILE A 392 13.64 -42.77 -20.29
N LEU A 393 13.50 -42.18 -19.10
CA LEU A 393 14.49 -42.25 -18.03
C LEU A 393 14.64 -43.66 -17.46
N PHE A 394 13.55 -44.41 -17.29
CA PHE A 394 13.62 -45.82 -16.87
C PHE A 394 14.21 -46.72 -17.95
N ALA A 395 13.83 -46.54 -19.22
CA ALA A 395 14.39 -47.30 -20.34
C ALA A 395 15.90 -47.06 -20.50
N THR A 396 16.35 -45.81 -20.48
CA THR A 396 17.79 -45.47 -20.56
C THR A 396 18.58 -45.97 -19.34
N THR A 397 18.04 -45.85 -18.12
CA THR A 397 18.66 -46.41 -16.92
C THR A 397 18.71 -47.95 -16.96
N GLY A 398 17.69 -48.60 -17.51
CA GLY A 398 17.65 -50.05 -17.75
C GLY A 398 18.71 -50.51 -18.75
N ILE A 399 18.83 -49.81 -19.89
CA ILE A 399 19.88 -50.08 -20.89
C ILE A 399 21.27 -49.88 -20.27
N LEU A 400 21.48 -48.80 -19.50
CA LEU A 400 22.77 -48.53 -18.84
C LEU A 400 23.11 -49.56 -17.76
N THR A 401 22.14 -50.05 -16.99
CA THR A 401 22.37 -51.10 -15.98
C THR A 401 22.59 -52.48 -16.62
N VAL A 402 21.90 -52.81 -17.71
CA VAL A 402 22.21 -54.02 -18.52
C VAL A 402 23.60 -53.93 -19.15
N LEU A 403 23.99 -52.76 -19.67
CA LEU A 403 25.33 -52.52 -20.22
C LEU A 403 26.42 -52.64 -19.15
N TRP A 404 26.18 -52.07 -17.97
CA TRP A 404 27.07 -52.14 -16.81
C TRP A 404 27.24 -53.58 -16.31
N LEU A 405 26.15 -54.32 -16.11
CA LEU A 405 26.17 -55.75 -15.77
C LEU A 405 26.89 -56.58 -16.84
N TYR A 406 26.69 -56.29 -18.13
CA TYR A 406 27.38 -56.97 -19.23
C TYR A 406 28.90 -56.72 -19.23
N ILE A 407 29.32 -55.50 -18.89
CA ILE A 407 30.74 -55.14 -18.72
C ILE A 407 31.33 -55.86 -17.50
N GLU A 408 30.62 -55.87 -16.37
CA GLU A 408 31.09 -56.45 -15.11
C GLU A 408 31.16 -57.99 -15.16
N LEU A 409 30.13 -58.64 -15.72
CA LEU A 409 30.11 -60.10 -15.96
C LEU A 409 31.19 -60.58 -16.94
N ARG A 410 31.79 -59.67 -17.73
CA ARG A 410 32.94 -59.99 -18.61
C ARG A 410 34.31 -59.82 -17.94
N GLN A 411 34.40 -59.19 -16.77
CA GLN A 411 35.67 -58.99 -16.06
C GLN A 411 35.99 -60.18 -15.15
N LYS A 412 36.71 -61.19 -15.71
CA LYS A 412 37.32 -62.25 -14.90
C LYS A 412 38.38 -61.67 -13.95
N PRO A 413 38.46 -62.14 -12.69
CA PRO A 413 39.30 -61.53 -11.67
C PRO A 413 40.80 -61.72 -11.94
N LYS A 414 41.59 -60.68 -11.64
CA LYS A 414 43.04 -60.78 -11.42
C LYS A 414 43.36 -60.29 -10.01
N VAL A 415 44.20 -61.03 -9.31
CA VAL A 415 44.56 -60.78 -7.91
C VAL A 415 45.49 -59.55 -7.80
N PRO A 416 45.18 -58.57 -6.93
CA PRO A 416 46.11 -57.50 -6.59
C PRO A 416 46.99 -57.89 -5.40
N THR A 417 48.29 -57.62 -5.48
CA THR A 417 49.22 -57.68 -4.34
C THR A 417 49.44 -56.29 -3.74
N ASN A 418 49.45 -56.25 -2.40
CA ASN A 418 50.07 -55.28 -1.48
C ASN A 418 51.07 -54.26 -2.10
N ALA A 419 51.16 -53.00 -1.67
CA ALA A 419 50.45 -52.15 -0.69
C ALA A 419 50.79 -50.67 -1.06
N VAL A 420 50.22 -49.58 -0.50
CA VAL A 420 49.99 -49.19 0.90
C VAL A 420 48.76 -48.26 0.99
N LYS A 421 48.07 -48.26 2.15
CA LYS A 421 46.96 -47.35 2.47
C LYS A 421 47.37 -46.34 3.53
N PHE A 422 46.95 -45.08 3.36
CA PHE A 422 46.33 -44.20 4.35
C PHE A 422 45.51 -43.18 3.50
N ASP A 423 44.30 -42.74 3.85
CA ASP A 423 43.59 -42.85 5.12
C ASP A 423 42.10 -43.25 4.92
N GLN A 424 41.43 -43.70 6.00
CA GLN A 424 39.98 -43.86 6.07
C GLN A 424 39.49 -43.38 7.43
N HIS A 425 38.62 -42.37 7.46
CA HIS A 425 37.60 -42.27 8.51
C HIS A 425 36.30 -41.70 7.97
N LEU A 426 35.35 -42.59 7.70
CA LEU A 426 33.98 -42.24 7.34
C LEU A 426 33.10 -42.22 8.59
N SER A 427 32.34 -41.13 8.76
CA SER A 427 30.98 -41.03 9.32
C SER A 427 30.47 -41.98 10.44
N LYS A 428 29.74 -41.39 11.40
CA LYS A 428 28.78 -42.02 12.37
C LYS A 428 29.46 -42.75 13.54
N SER A 429 28.79 -42.99 14.68
CA SER A 429 27.35 -42.88 14.99
C SER A 429 27.08 -42.36 16.41
N ALA A 430 25.84 -41.93 16.67
CA ALA A 430 25.28 -41.94 18.03
C ALA A 430 25.13 -43.38 18.55
N THR A 431 25.12 -43.57 19.88
CA THR A 431 25.28 -44.87 20.54
C THR A 431 24.14 -45.27 21.49
N SER A 432 23.69 -46.51 21.32
CA SER A 432 23.14 -47.40 22.37
C SER A 432 23.15 -48.83 21.79
N SER A 433 23.50 -49.90 22.50
CA SER A 433 23.71 -50.06 23.95
C SER A 433 24.76 -51.16 24.29
N ASP A 434 24.92 -51.42 25.60
CA ASP A 434 25.35 -52.68 26.23
C ASP A 434 26.83 -53.10 26.40
N SER A 435 27.36 -52.65 27.55
CA SER A 435 27.57 -53.51 28.75
C SER A 435 28.88 -54.31 28.98
N LYS A 436 29.48 -54.03 30.16
CA LYS A 436 30.56 -54.72 30.93
C LYS A 436 32.00 -54.42 30.47
N ALA A 437 32.82 -53.68 31.24
CA ALA A 437 33.42 -53.94 32.58
C ALA A 437 34.63 -54.90 32.48
N LEU A 438 35.78 -54.64 33.15
CA LEU A 438 35.97 -54.13 34.52
C LEU A 438 37.33 -53.40 34.71
N GLU A 439 37.37 -52.36 35.58
CA GLU A 439 38.55 -51.77 36.30
C GLU A 439 39.79 -51.25 35.50
N GLU A 440 40.63 -50.31 35.97
CA GLU A 440 40.76 -49.66 37.30
C GLU A 440 41.13 -48.13 37.24
N LYS A 441 40.56 -47.34 38.17
CA LYS A 441 40.99 -46.09 38.91
C LYS A 441 42.22 -45.24 38.47
N ILE A 442 42.42 -43.95 38.81
CA ILE A 442 41.74 -42.77 39.46
C ILE A 442 42.66 -41.54 39.15
N ASP A 443 42.25 -40.27 38.96
CA ASP A 443 41.82 -39.23 39.95
C ASP A 443 41.34 -37.99 39.16
N LEU A 444 40.06 -37.58 39.18
CA LEU A 444 39.39 -36.59 40.05
C LEU A 444 39.92 -35.13 40.06
N GLN A 445 39.15 -34.21 39.45
CA GLN A 445 38.47 -33.04 40.09
C GLN A 445 37.90 -32.13 38.98
N LYS A 446 36.62 -32.18 38.58
CA LYS A 446 35.32 -31.95 39.28
C LYS A 446 34.95 -30.47 39.44
N GLU A 447 33.88 -30.07 38.74
CA GLU A 447 33.33 -28.71 38.68
C GLU A 447 32.69 -28.22 40.01
N LYS A 448 32.44 -26.90 40.08
CA LYS A 448 31.45 -26.28 40.97
C LYS A 448 30.67 -25.18 40.24
N PRO A 449 29.32 -25.24 40.18
CA PRO A 449 28.46 -24.14 39.74
C PRO A 449 28.03 -23.24 40.90
N LYS A 450 27.84 -21.93 40.64
CA LYS A 450 27.19 -20.87 41.47
C LYS A 450 27.44 -19.50 40.78
N GLU A 451 26.64 -18.45 40.89
CA GLU A 451 25.29 -18.23 41.45
C GLU A 451 24.73 -16.90 40.86
N LEU A 452 23.41 -16.68 40.87
CA LEU A 452 22.82 -15.38 40.50
C LEU A 452 23.02 -14.35 41.62
N THR A 453 23.41 -13.12 41.28
CA THR A 453 23.40 -11.96 42.20
C THR A 453 22.88 -10.70 41.52
N THR A 454 22.29 -9.79 42.31
CA THR A 454 21.50 -8.64 41.86
C THR A 454 22.24 -7.31 42.04
N GLY A 455 21.92 -6.32 41.19
CA GLY A 455 22.31 -4.92 41.38
C GLY A 455 22.74 -4.21 40.08
N PRO A 456 22.29 -2.96 39.82
CA PRO A 456 22.70 -2.21 38.64
C PRO A 456 24.14 -1.71 38.78
N ARG A 457 25.05 -2.13 37.88
CA ARG A 457 26.42 -1.61 37.84
C ARG A 457 26.51 -0.34 37.00
N ARG A 458 26.81 0.77 37.67
CA ARG A 458 27.14 2.08 37.06
C ARG A 458 28.43 1.95 36.24
N ILE A 459 28.33 2.05 34.91
CA ILE A 459 29.49 2.10 34.03
C ILE A 459 30.14 3.48 34.18
N LYS A 460 31.42 3.53 34.55
CA LYS A 460 32.29 4.68 34.30
C LYS A 460 32.79 4.59 32.85
N GLY A 461 32.77 5.70 32.12
CA GLY A 461 33.42 5.77 30.82
C GLY A 461 34.93 5.87 30.98
N GLU A 462 35.67 4.92 30.41
CA GLU A 462 37.09 5.04 30.12
C GLU A 462 37.26 4.91 28.60
N LEU A 463 37.95 5.86 27.95
CA LEU A 463 38.18 5.78 26.51
C LEU A 463 39.13 4.63 26.20
N ARG A 464 38.59 3.54 25.64
CA ARG A 464 39.40 2.53 24.95
C ARG A 464 39.94 3.11 23.64
N ARG A 465 41.17 3.63 23.69
CA ARG A 465 42.06 3.59 22.52
C ARG A 465 42.20 2.12 22.11
N THR A 466 41.75 1.78 20.91
CA THR A 466 41.97 0.47 20.31
C THR A 466 43.24 0.50 19.48
N ASP A 467 44.27 -0.22 19.91
CA ASP A 467 45.50 -0.39 19.14
C ASP A 467 45.19 -1.06 17.79
N SER A 468 45.42 -0.32 16.69
CA SER A 468 45.20 -0.76 15.31
C SER A 468 46.32 -1.71 14.83
N ALA A 469 46.48 -2.83 15.54
CA ALA A 469 47.56 -3.80 15.33
C ALA A 469 47.11 -5.25 15.62
N ARG A 470 45.99 -5.68 15.03
CA ARG A 470 45.60 -7.10 14.97
C ARG A 470 45.50 -7.55 13.51
N LYS A 471 46.15 -8.67 13.20
CA LYS A 471 45.98 -9.35 11.91
C LYS A 471 44.52 -9.77 11.79
N HIS A 472 43.83 -9.30 10.75
CA HIS A 472 42.57 -9.89 10.35
C HIS A 472 42.85 -11.18 9.57
N GLU A 473 42.16 -12.25 9.94
CA GLU A 473 41.84 -13.31 9.00
C GLU A 473 40.61 -12.84 8.23
N GLU A 474 40.75 -12.69 6.91
CA GLU A 474 39.71 -12.06 6.07
C GLU A 474 38.61 -13.07 5.71
N SER A 475 37.48 -13.01 6.41
CA SER A 475 36.24 -13.62 5.93
C SER A 475 35.56 -12.71 4.91
N MET A 476 35.52 -13.14 3.64
CA MET A 476 34.87 -12.40 2.55
C MET A 476 33.34 -12.46 2.68
N THR A 477 32.78 -11.57 3.51
CA THR A 477 31.32 -11.46 3.70
C THR A 477 30.63 -10.92 2.44
N PRO A 478 29.40 -11.38 2.11
CA PRO A 478 28.60 -10.80 1.04
C PRO A 478 28.27 -9.33 1.30
N VAL A 479 28.30 -8.50 0.25
CA VAL A 479 27.96 -7.07 0.34
C VAL A 479 26.55 -6.81 -0.17
N GLN A 480 25.73 -6.13 0.64
CA GLN A 480 24.41 -5.63 0.29
C GLN A 480 24.44 -4.11 0.08
N THR A 481 24.17 -3.66 -1.14
CA THR A 481 23.96 -2.23 -1.42
C THR A 481 22.50 -1.86 -1.14
N LEU A 482 22.27 -0.79 -0.39
CA LEU A 482 20.94 -0.18 -0.18
C LEU A 482 20.91 1.20 -0.86
N VAL A 483 19.94 1.39 -1.76
CA VAL A 483 19.72 2.63 -2.51
C VAL A 483 18.50 3.34 -1.94
N PHE A 484 18.73 4.24 -1.00
CA PHE A 484 17.70 5.11 -0.44
C PHE A 484 17.40 6.26 -1.39
N TYR A 485 16.13 6.60 -1.55
CA TYR A 485 15.71 7.76 -2.34
C TYR A 485 14.54 8.50 -1.68
N SER A 486 14.27 9.73 -2.13
CA SER A 486 13.09 10.50 -1.73
C SER A 486 12.43 11.13 -2.96
N SER A 487 11.10 11.16 -3.03
CA SER A 487 10.35 11.48 -4.25
C SER A 487 8.96 12.06 -3.95
N LEU A 488 8.68 13.26 -4.44
CA LEU A 488 7.32 13.85 -4.44
C LEU A 488 6.58 13.68 -5.77
N THR A 489 7.27 13.26 -6.84
CA THR A 489 6.75 13.28 -8.23
C THR A 489 7.04 12.01 -9.04
N GLY A 490 7.66 10.98 -8.44
CA GLY A 490 8.03 9.74 -9.14
C GLY A 490 9.18 9.92 -10.15
N SER A 491 9.99 10.97 -10.01
CA SER A 491 11.22 11.18 -10.79
C SER A 491 12.41 10.45 -10.17
N THR A 492 12.75 10.78 -8.92
CA THR A 492 13.89 10.17 -8.19
C THR A 492 13.78 8.65 -8.08
N GLU A 493 12.55 8.13 -7.93
CA GLU A 493 12.24 6.69 -7.90
C GLU A 493 12.79 5.94 -9.13
N LYS A 494 12.61 6.52 -10.33
CA LYS A 494 13.09 5.94 -11.59
C LYS A 494 14.62 6.00 -11.64
N THR A 495 15.19 7.15 -11.28
CA THR A 495 16.64 7.35 -11.23
C THR A 495 17.32 6.37 -10.25
N ALA A 496 16.73 6.15 -9.07
CA ALA A 496 17.21 5.16 -8.10
C ALA A 496 17.08 3.72 -8.63
N SER A 497 15.97 3.41 -9.32
CA SER A 497 15.74 2.11 -9.94
C SER A 497 16.70 1.83 -11.12
N GLU A 498 17.04 2.85 -11.90
CA GLU A 498 18.01 2.78 -13.01
C GLU A 498 19.43 2.54 -12.46
N ILE A 499 19.85 3.29 -11.44
CA ILE A 499 21.15 3.09 -10.76
C ILE A 499 21.24 1.70 -10.12
N ALA A 500 20.19 1.23 -9.44
CA ALA A 500 20.18 -0.09 -8.83
C ALA A 500 20.30 -1.22 -9.87
N GLN A 501 19.76 -1.04 -11.08
CA GLN A 501 19.97 -1.96 -12.20
C GLN A 501 21.41 -1.91 -12.73
N ILE A 502 21.98 -0.70 -12.94
CA ILE A 502 23.37 -0.51 -13.41
C ILE A 502 24.39 -1.08 -12.43
N LEU A 503 24.22 -0.84 -11.12
CA LEU A 503 25.01 -1.46 -10.06
C LEU A 503 24.85 -2.98 -10.08
N GLY A 504 23.60 -3.45 -10.20
CA GLY A 504 23.27 -4.87 -10.24
C GLY A 504 23.96 -5.62 -11.39
N THR A 505 24.02 -5.06 -12.60
CA THR A 505 24.76 -5.67 -13.72
C THR A 505 26.27 -5.56 -13.53
N SER A 506 26.78 -4.36 -13.27
CA SER A 506 28.22 -4.07 -13.24
C SER A 506 28.98 -4.80 -12.13
N LEU A 507 28.32 -5.11 -11.02
CA LEU A 507 28.89 -5.89 -9.91
C LEU A 507 28.79 -7.41 -10.17
N ARG A 508 27.72 -7.88 -10.82
CA ARG A 508 27.58 -9.29 -11.22
C ARG A 508 28.65 -9.71 -12.22
N GLU A 509 28.90 -8.89 -13.24
CA GLU A 509 29.88 -9.17 -14.32
C GLU A 509 31.34 -9.27 -13.85
N LYS A 510 31.67 -8.85 -12.63
CA LYS A 510 33.04 -8.87 -12.08
C LYS A 510 33.21 -9.60 -10.74
N ALA A 511 32.12 -10.09 -10.14
CA ALA A 511 32.18 -10.93 -8.94
C ALA A 511 32.90 -12.27 -9.18
N GLU A 512 32.95 -12.75 -10.44
CA GLU A 512 33.60 -14.02 -10.82
C GLU A 512 35.13 -14.02 -10.67
N GLY A 513 35.76 -12.87 -10.37
CA GLY A 513 37.23 -12.75 -10.22
C GLY A 513 37.76 -12.23 -8.89
N SER A 514 36.90 -11.80 -7.95
CA SER A 514 37.33 -11.05 -6.74
C SER A 514 37.15 -11.79 -5.40
N GLY A 515 36.49 -12.95 -5.38
CA GLY A 515 36.30 -13.76 -4.17
C GLY A 515 35.28 -13.23 -3.16
N ARG A 516 34.76 -12.00 -3.34
CA ARG A 516 33.67 -11.42 -2.54
C ARG A 516 32.38 -11.31 -3.36
N SER A 517 31.26 -11.75 -2.80
CA SER A 517 29.98 -11.77 -3.48
C SER A 517 29.15 -10.50 -3.23
N PHE A 518 28.43 -10.04 -4.26
CA PHE A 518 27.49 -8.92 -4.16
C PHE A 518 26.05 -9.42 -4.27
N LEU A 519 25.20 -8.96 -3.36
CA LEU A 519 23.76 -9.15 -3.44
C LEU A 519 23.13 -8.07 -4.34
N ASN A 520 21.94 -8.34 -4.89
CA ASN A 520 21.22 -7.37 -5.71
C ASN A 520 20.95 -6.08 -4.91
N PRO A 521 21.25 -4.88 -5.44
CA PRO A 521 20.91 -3.63 -4.76
C PRO A 521 19.41 -3.54 -4.47
N LEU A 522 19.07 -3.17 -3.22
CA LEU A 522 17.68 -2.94 -2.81
C LEU A 522 17.36 -1.45 -2.88
N VAL A 523 16.25 -1.09 -3.52
CA VAL A 523 15.78 0.29 -3.61
C VAL A 523 14.74 0.53 -2.51
N LEU A 524 14.93 1.58 -1.72
CA LEU A 524 14.14 1.88 -0.52
C LEU A 524 13.69 3.36 -0.53
N ASP A 525 12.40 3.62 -0.33
CA ASP A 525 11.88 4.99 -0.21
C ASP A 525 12.04 5.50 1.23
N LEU A 526 12.70 6.65 1.39
CA LEU A 526 12.79 7.40 2.65
C LEU A 526 11.41 7.85 3.18
N ALA A 527 10.35 7.77 2.37
CA ALA A 527 8.97 7.97 2.82
C ALA A 527 8.41 6.77 3.61
N GLU A 528 8.92 5.54 3.35
CA GLU A 528 8.35 4.27 3.81
C GLU A 528 9.25 3.46 4.78
N VAL A 529 10.57 3.64 4.75
CA VAL A 529 11.48 2.97 5.71
C VAL A 529 11.35 3.52 7.13
N ASP A 530 11.65 2.67 8.11
CA ASP A 530 11.84 3.05 9.50
C ASP A 530 13.26 3.58 9.72
N TYR A 531 13.45 4.86 10.05
CA TYR A 531 14.81 5.40 10.20
C TYR A 531 15.58 4.74 11.35
N ASP A 532 14.89 4.30 12.41
CA ASP A 532 15.51 3.58 13.54
C ASP A 532 16.15 2.24 13.10
N GLU A 533 15.62 1.58 12.06
CA GLU A 533 16.11 0.27 11.57
C GLU A 533 17.40 0.37 10.74
N TYR A 534 17.61 1.50 10.06
CA TYR A 534 18.70 1.69 9.08
C TYR A 534 19.73 2.76 9.51
N PHE A 535 19.35 3.75 10.32
CA PHE A 535 20.19 4.93 10.59
C PHE A 535 20.65 5.07 12.05
N ILE A 536 20.15 4.22 12.96
CA ILE A 536 20.67 4.09 14.34
C ILE A 536 21.61 2.89 14.49
N SER A 537 21.46 1.85 13.67
CA SER A 537 22.39 0.72 13.62
C SER A 537 22.37 0.09 12.23
N PRO A 538 23.46 -0.52 11.74
CA PRO A 538 23.40 -1.35 10.54
C PRO A 538 22.32 -2.44 10.65
N PRO A 539 21.55 -2.73 9.58
CA PRO A 539 20.48 -3.72 9.62
C PRO A 539 20.97 -5.11 10.02
N LYS A 540 20.11 -5.86 10.71
CA LYS A 540 20.43 -7.24 11.12
C LYS A 540 20.17 -8.20 9.96
N PRO A 541 21.08 -9.14 9.64
CA PRO A 541 20.82 -10.15 8.63
C PRO A 541 19.64 -11.04 9.05
N ALA A 542 18.85 -11.50 8.09
CA ALA A 542 17.65 -12.30 8.35
C ALA A 542 17.96 -13.66 9.00
N ASP A 543 19.11 -14.26 8.64
CA ASP A 543 19.66 -15.45 9.28
C ASP A 543 20.86 -15.06 10.16
N SER A 544 20.84 -15.47 11.44
CA SER A 544 21.90 -15.12 12.40
C SER A 544 23.25 -15.79 12.14
N ASN A 545 23.36 -16.66 11.14
CA ASN A 545 24.57 -17.41 10.78
C ASN A 545 25.28 -16.86 9.54
N THR A 546 24.73 -15.87 8.83
CA THR A 546 25.31 -15.28 7.62
C THR A 546 25.57 -13.78 7.81
N PRO A 547 26.81 -13.36 8.14
CA PRO A 547 27.15 -11.95 8.21
C PRO A 547 27.08 -11.30 6.82
N ILE A 548 26.52 -10.10 6.74
CA ILE A 548 26.35 -9.29 5.52
C ILE A 548 26.90 -7.89 5.80
N ASP A 549 27.74 -7.38 4.92
CA ASP A 549 28.24 -6.00 4.99
C ASP A 549 27.31 -5.06 4.20
N TYR A 550 26.93 -3.93 4.78
CA TYR A 550 26.01 -2.98 4.15
C TYR A 550 26.71 -1.72 3.62
N PHE A 551 26.33 -1.30 2.41
CA PHE A 551 26.83 -0.10 1.74
C PHE A 551 25.66 0.80 1.31
N TYR A 552 25.71 2.09 1.62
CA TYR A 552 24.56 3.00 1.56
C TYR A 552 24.70 4.03 0.43
N LEU A 553 23.69 4.14 -0.43
CA LEU A 553 23.58 5.18 -1.45
C LEU A 553 22.32 6.00 -1.20
N LEU A 554 22.42 7.33 -1.22
CA LEU A 554 21.31 8.23 -0.91
C LEU A 554 21.06 9.23 -2.05
N LEU A 555 19.91 9.10 -2.73
CA LEU A 555 19.45 10.03 -3.77
C LEU A 555 18.48 11.06 -3.16
N VAL A 556 18.96 12.27 -2.96
CA VAL A 556 18.26 13.33 -2.22
C VAL A 556 17.96 14.51 -3.16
N PRO A 557 16.72 14.66 -3.66
CA PRO A 557 16.33 15.88 -4.36
C PRO A 557 16.27 17.08 -3.39
N SER A 558 16.22 18.31 -3.88
CA SER A 558 16.04 19.50 -3.04
C SER A 558 14.66 20.15 -3.21
N TYR A 559 13.96 20.36 -2.09
CA TYR A 559 12.61 20.92 -2.05
C TYR A 559 12.58 22.24 -1.26
N ASN A 560 11.92 23.26 -1.82
CA ASN A 560 11.69 24.54 -1.12
C ASN A 560 10.42 24.53 -0.24
N ILE A 561 9.97 23.34 0.14
CA ILE A 561 8.80 23.07 0.99
C ILE A 561 9.18 21.99 2.00
N ASP A 562 8.44 21.93 3.11
CA ASP A 562 8.58 20.86 4.10
C ASP A 562 8.29 19.48 3.48
N SER A 563 9.18 18.52 3.69
CA SER A 563 9.22 17.28 2.92
C SER A 563 9.73 16.08 3.73
N ILE A 564 9.81 14.92 3.08
CA ILE A 564 10.42 13.70 3.63
C ILE A 564 11.88 13.96 4.02
N ASN A 565 12.61 14.77 3.22
CA ASN A 565 14.02 15.06 3.44
C ASN A 565 14.27 15.79 4.76
N ASP A 566 13.39 16.73 5.12
CA ASP A 566 13.54 17.55 6.32
C ASP A 566 13.33 16.71 7.59
N ASN A 567 12.36 15.79 7.57
CA ASN A 567 12.14 14.81 8.64
C ASN A 567 13.32 13.81 8.76
N PHE A 568 13.91 13.40 7.63
CA PHE A 568 15.10 12.53 7.63
C PHE A 568 16.34 13.26 8.17
N LEU A 569 16.56 14.52 7.77
CA LEU A 569 17.63 15.39 8.29
C LEU A 569 17.48 15.64 9.80
N GLU A 570 16.26 15.87 10.27
CA GLU A 570 15.93 16.03 11.69
C GLU A 570 16.30 14.74 12.47
N HIS A 571 15.92 13.55 11.98
CA HIS A 571 16.31 12.27 12.59
C HIS A 571 17.83 12.02 12.61
N LEU A 572 18.55 12.30 11.52
CA LEU A 572 20.03 12.15 11.50
C LEU A 572 20.70 13.11 12.48
N SER A 573 20.18 14.34 12.61
CA SER A 573 20.62 15.32 13.59
C SER A 573 20.29 14.88 15.03
N GLU A 574 19.08 14.40 15.32
CA GLU A 574 18.71 13.89 16.64
C GLU A 574 19.62 12.72 17.06
N THR A 575 19.81 11.74 16.18
CA THR A 575 20.63 10.54 16.45
C THR A 575 22.09 10.90 16.78
N HIS A 576 22.65 11.96 16.19
CA HIS A 576 24.00 12.44 16.52
C HIS A 576 24.10 13.10 17.92
N HIS A 577 23.01 13.67 18.45
CA HIS A 577 23.02 14.40 19.72
C HIS A 577 22.34 13.61 20.88
N ASP A 578 21.84 12.41 20.62
CA ASP A 578 21.28 11.53 21.65
C ASP A 578 22.41 10.89 22.48
N PHE A 579 22.64 11.41 23.68
CA PHE A 579 23.66 10.94 24.64
C PHE A 579 23.55 9.46 25.06
N ARG A 580 22.49 8.75 24.63
CA ARG A 580 22.27 7.31 24.86
C ARG A 580 22.80 6.44 23.71
N ILE A 581 23.19 7.05 22.60
CA ILE A 581 23.67 6.43 21.37
C ILE A 581 25.15 6.81 21.18
N ASP A 582 25.97 5.91 20.65
CA ASP A 582 27.37 6.23 20.32
C ASP A 582 27.44 7.31 19.23
N THR A 583 28.40 8.23 19.31
CA THR A 583 28.50 9.41 18.42
C THR A 583 28.71 9.07 16.93
N ALA A 584 29.10 7.83 16.63
CA ALA A 584 29.21 7.30 15.27
C ALA A 584 28.61 5.88 15.19
N PRO A 585 27.28 5.74 15.28
CA PRO A 585 26.63 4.45 15.48
C PRO A 585 26.52 3.64 14.18
N LEU A 586 26.69 4.28 13.03
CA LEU A 586 26.80 3.65 11.71
C LEU A 586 28.26 3.39 11.30
N SER A 587 29.22 3.51 12.23
CA SER A 587 30.63 3.13 11.99
C SER A 587 30.82 1.66 11.60
N GLY A 588 29.83 0.80 11.83
CA GLY A 588 29.77 -0.57 11.33
C GLY A 588 29.45 -0.72 9.82
N LEU A 589 29.06 0.34 9.11
CA LEU A 589 28.82 0.26 7.65
C LEU A 589 30.14 0.13 6.87
N LEU A 590 30.05 -0.43 5.65
CA LEU A 590 31.19 -0.58 4.73
C LEU A 590 31.57 0.77 4.09
N GLY A 591 30.57 1.62 3.82
CA GLY A 591 30.72 2.98 3.31
C GLY A 591 29.37 3.59 2.91
N TYR A 592 29.35 4.91 2.64
CA TYR A 592 28.20 5.60 2.05
C TYR A 592 28.59 6.57 0.92
N SER A 593 27.64 6.93 0.06
CA SER A 593 27.74 8.05 -0.87
C SER A 593 26.38 8.74 -1.08
N VAL A 594 26.38 10.02 -1.44
CA VAL A 594 25.17 10.85 -1.61
C VAL A 594 25.16 11.51 -2.99
N PHE A 595 23.97 11.58 -3.61
CA PHE A 595 23.74 12.32 -4.86
C PHE A 595 22.56 13.29 -4.69
N GLY A 596 22.82 14.57 -4.98
CA GLY A 596 21.85 15.65 -4.94
C GLY A 596 21.18 15.92 -6.28
N LEU A 597 19.85 15.93 -6.32
CA LEU A 597 19.08 16.32 -7.50
C LEU A 597 18.47 17.72 -7.29
N GLY A 598 19.05 18.72 -7.94
CA GLY A 598 18.65 20.13 -7.81
C GLY A 598 17.89 20.67 -9.01
N ASP A 599 17.22 21.79 -8.81
CA ASP A 599 16.93 22.77 -9.86
C ASP A 599 17.71 24.02 -9.48
N ARG A 600 18.42 24.67 -10.41
CA ARG A 600 19.09 25.95 -10.13
C ARG A 600 18.12 27.13 -10.19
N GLU A 601 16.97 26.94 -10.82
CA GLU A 601 15.93 27.96 -10.97
C GLU A 601 14.86 27.81 -9.87
N GLY A 602 14.32 28.92 -9.37
CA GLY A 602 13.22 28.91 -8.37
C GLY A 602 13.62 29.10 -6.91
N TRP A 603 14.88 29.44 -6.63
CA TRP A 603 15.39 29.73 -5.28
C TRP A 603 15.74 31.22 -5.09
N PRO A 604 15.80 31.74 -3.85
CA PRO A 604 16.24 33.12 -3.57
C PRO A 604 17.71 33.37 -3.97
N THR A 605 18.58 32.38 -3.76
CA THR A 605 19.98 32.35 -4.21
C THR A 605 20.35 30.95 -4.69
N GLU A 606 21.40 30.81 -5.52
CA GLU A 606 21.84 29.51 -6.03
C GLU A 606 22.50 28.65 -4.92
N ASP A 607 23.33 29.26 -4.07
CA ASP A 607 24.09 28.54 -3.03
C ASP A 607 23.20 27.94 -1.92
N GLU A 608 22.15 28.65 -1.51
CA GLU A 608 21.18 28.20 -0.50
C GLU A 608 20.21 27.14 -1.04
N GLY A 609 19.96 27.13 -2.35
CA GLY A 609 18.94 26.29 -2.98
C GLY A 609 19.47 25.03 -3.65
N PHE A 610 20.59 25.13 -4.39
CA PHE A 610 21.08 24.03 -5.22
C PHE A 610 21.63 22.89 -4.36
N CYS A 611 20.96 21.73 -4.43
CA CYS A 611 21.30 20.48 -3.75
C CYS A 611 21.45 20.58 -2.21
N PHE A 612 20.83 21.59 -1.55
CA PHE A 612 21.10 21.88 -0.13
C PHE A 612 20.75 20.74 0.83
N GLN A 613 19.65 20.01 0.60
CA GLN A 613 19.26 18.87 1.44
C GLN A 613 20.25 17.71 1.29
N ALA A 614 20.84 17.52 0.11
CA ALA A 614 21.88 16.53 -0.11
C ALA A 614 23.20 16.90 0.59
N LYS A 615 23.59 18.18 0.57
CA LYS A 615 24.76 18.71 1.32
C LYS A 615 24.64 18.43 2.83
N GLU A 616 23.46 18.66 3.43
CA GLU A 616 23.26 18.37 4.86
C GLU A 616 23.18 16.85 5.16
N VAL A 617 22.55 16.02 4.31
CA VAL A 617 22.55 14.55 4.50
C VAL A 617 23.98 14.00 4.47
N ASP A 618 24.77 14.46 3.50
CA ASP A 618 26.18 14.11 3.29
C ASP A 618 27.08 14.50 4.50
N LYS A 619 26.78 15.63 5.14
CA LYS A 619 27.39 16.10 6.39
C LYS A 619 27.01 15.27 7.61
N TRP A 620 25.74 14.92 7.81
CA TRP A 620 25.32 14.09 8.96
C TRP A 620 25.78 12.64 8.82
N MET A 621 25.70 12.05 7.61
CA MET A 621 26.24 10.72 7.34
C MET A 621 27.75 10.65 7.56
N ALA A 622 28.51 11.72 7.26
CA ALA A 622 29.94 11.78 7.59
C ALA A 622 30.23 11.65 9.09
N ARG A 623 29.40 12.26 9.96
CA ARG A 623 29.55 12.16 11.42
C ARG A 623 29.14 10.76 11.92
N LEU A 624 27.96 10.29 11.53
CA LEU A 624 27.39 9.01 12.01
C LEU A 624 28.19 7.76 11.58
N THR A 625 28.97 7.83 10.49
CA THR A 625 29.74 6.70 9.93
C THR A 625 31.24 6.73 10.24
N SER A 626 31.72 7.63 11.11
CA SER A 626 33.16 7.87 11.34
C SER A 626 33.92 8.22 10.05
N ARG A 627 33.40 9.18 9.26
CA ARG A 627 33.98 9.67 8.00
C ARG A 627 34.15 8.60 6.89
N LYS A 628 33.45 7.46 6.94
CA LYS A 628 33.45 6.40 5.89
C LYS A 628 32.70 6.79 4.61
N ARG A 629 33.02 7.95 4.04
CA ARG A 629 32.54 8.38 2.73
C ARG A 629 33.28 7.62 1.63
N ALA A 630 32.53 6.94 0.77
CA ALA A 630 33.09 6.16 -0.32
C ALA A 630 33.50 7.05 -1.49
N TYR A 631 32.56 7.83 -2.04
CA TYR A 631 32.77 8.73 -3.18
C TYR A 631 32.28 10.15 -2.82
N PRO A 632 32.77 11.23 -3.48
CA PRO A 632 32.27 12.58 -3.25
C PRO A 632 30.74 12.74 -3.45
N LEU A 633 30.20 13.79 -2.82
CA LEU A 633 28.83 14.24 -3.03
C LEU A 633 28.62 14.63 -4.51
N GLY A 634 27.81 13.85 -5.22
CA GLY A 634 27.36 14.22 -6.56
C GLY A 634 26.25 15.28 -6.47
N MET A 635 26.22 16.21 -7.42
CA MET A 635 25.17 17.23 -7.52
C MET A 635 24.89 17.51 -9.00
N ALA A 636 23.61 17.55 -9.37
CA ALA A 636 23.22 17.84 -10.75
C ALA A 636 21.91 18.63 -10.86
N ASP A 637 21.80 19.40 -11.93
CA ASP A 637 20.62 20.13 -12.35
C ASP A 637 19.69 19.19 -13.15
N THR A 638 18.49 18.97 -12.61
CA THR A 638 17.44 18.10 -13.14
C THR A 638 16.94 18.47 -14.53
N LYS A 639 17.17 19.70 -15.00
CA LYS A 639 16.84 20.17 -16.36
C LYS A 639 18.04 20.14 -17.31
N ARG A 640 19.28 20.28 -16.79
CA ARG A 640 20.47 20.60 -17.60
C ARG A 640 21.47 19.46 -17.72
N ASP A 641 22.08 19.01 -16.61
CA ASP A 641 23.25 18.11 -16.62
C ASP A 641 23.03 16.76 -15.91
N LEU A 642 21.81 16.49 -15.38
CA LEU A 642 21.48 15.28 -14.62
C LEU A 642 22.03 13.97 -15.19
N LYS A 643 21.84 13.69 -16.49
CA LYS A 643 22.23 12.38 -17.06
C LYS A 643 23.76 12.20 -17.13
N GLU A 644 24.50 13.27 -17.37
CA GLU A 644 25.95 13.27 -17.50
C GLU A 644 26.59 13.09 -16.12
N ARG A 645 26.27 14.01 -15.20
CA ARG A 645 26.75 14.01 -13.80
C ARG A 645 26.44 12.73 -13.04
N LEU A 646 25.26 12.16 -13.27
CA LEU A 646 24.86 10.92 -12.62
C LEU A 646 25.63 9.72 -13.17
N GLY A 647 25.97 9.72 -14.46
CA GLY A 647 26.86 8.72 -15.06
C GLY A 647 28.24 8.76 -14.39
N GLU A 648 28.90 9.92 -14.44
CA GLU A 648 30.21 10.15 -13.80
C GLU A 648 30.27 9.66 -12.35
N TRP A 649 29.25 10.02 -11.55
CA TRP A 649 29.17 9.64 -10.15
C TRP A 649 28.86 8.15 -9.94
N THR A 650 28.02 7.55 -10.79
CA THR A 650 27.69 6.12 -10.70
C THR A 650 28.90 5.27 -11.06
N ASP A 651 29.66 5.64 -12.10
CA ASP A 651 30.88 4.94 -12.50
C ASP A 651 31.96 5.01 -11.40
N GLY A 652 32.12 6.18 -10.77
CA GLY A 652 33.03 6.35 -9.62
C GLY A 652 32.64 5.50 -8.40
N VAL A 653 31.36 5.48 -8.03
CA VAL A 653 30.82 4.60 -6.98
C VAL A 653 31.03 3.12 -7.32
N VAL A 654 30.79 2.74 -8.58
CA VAL A 654 30.99 1.38 -9.10
C VAL A 654 32.47 0.96 -9.01
N ASP A 655 33.41 1.85 -9.31
CA ASP A 655 34.85 1.57 -9.21
C ASP A 655 35.35 1.41 -7.77
N ILE A 656 34.78 2.16 -6.81
CA ILE A 656 35.06 1.93 -5.39
C ILE A 656 34.48 0.59 -4.91
N LEU A 657 33.28 0.20 -5.34
CA LEU A 657 32.72 -1.10 -5.00
C LEU A 657 33.56 -2.25 -5.60
N LYS A 658 34.12 -2.09 -6.82
CA LYS A 658 35.13 -3.01 -7.38
C LYS A 658 36.41 -3.03 -6.53
N HIS A 659 36.89 -1.90 -6.03
CA HIS A 659 38.08 -1.83 -5.17
C HIS A 659 37.84 -2.56 -3.83
N ILE A 660 36.72 -2.29 -3.15
CA ILE A 660 36.34 -2.96 -1.89
C ILE A 660 36.14 -4.48 -2.07
N ALA A 661 35.76 -4.93 -3.28
CA ALA A 661 35.70 -6.36 -3.62
C ALA A 661 37.08 -7.04 -3.58
N VAL A 662 38.16 -6.28 -3.81
CA VAL A 662 39.55 -6.77 -3.83
C VAL A 662 40.28 -6.50 -2.51
N THR A 663 40.02 -5.36 -1.86
CA THR A 663 40.73 -4.92 -0.63
C THR A 663 39.99 -5.23 0.68
N GLY A 664 38.82 -5.88 0.62
CA GLY A 664 37.98 -6.24 1.78
C GLY A 664 37.36 -5.05 2.54
N SER A 665 37.89 -3.85 2.36
CA SER A 665 37.55 -2.64 3.11
C SER A 665 37.72 -1.37 2.26
N LEU A 666 37.04 -0.29 2.66
CA LEU A 666 37.10 1.03 2.03
C LEU A 666 38.42 1.79 2.32
N GLY A 667 39.09 1.49 3.44
CA GLY A 667 40.22 2.29 3.94
C GLY A 667 39.78 3.56 4.65
N GLU A 668 40.59 4.61 4.60
CA GLU A 668 40.24 5.94 5.08
C GLU A 668 39.34 6.63 4.04
N GLY A 669 38.14 7.06 4.45
CA GLY A 669 37.13 7.61 3.55
C GLY A 669 37.47 8.99 3.01
N VAL A 670 36.84 9.37 1.90
CA VAL A 670 37.09 10.66 1.23
C VAL A 670 36.75 11.83 2.18
N PRO A 671 37.66 12.80 2.39
CA PRO A 671 37.41 13.98 3.21
C PRO A 671 36.11 14.69 2.81
N GLY A 672 35.34 15.07 3.83
CA GLY A 672 33.97 15.57 3.65
C GLY A 672 33.87 16.98 3.09
N SER A 673 32.67 17.32 2.63
CA SER A 673 32.24 18.65 2.18
C SER A 673 32.13 19.72 3.28
N GLY A 674 32.68 19.47 4.47
CA GLY A 674 32.60 20.34 5.64
C GLY A 674 33.99 20.57 6.26
N ASN A 675 34.30 21.82 6.57
CA ASN A 675 35.60 22.22 7.12
C ASN A 675 35.85 21.63 8.53
N ASP A 676 37.07 21.17 8.79
CA ASP A 676 37.56 20.71 10.11
C ASP A 676 37.78 21.88 11.10
N VAL A 677 36.74 22.69 11.36
CA VAL A 677 36.84 23.96 12.13
C VAL A 677 35.98 23.96 13.41
N GLU A 678 35.11 22.98 13.61
CA GLU A 678 34.20 22.90 14.78
C GLU A 678 34.54 21.75 15.77
N SER A 679 35.81 21.33 15.88
CA SER A 679 36.19 20.16 16.69
C SER A 679 37.36 20.35 17.68
N GLU A 680 37.70 21.58 18.08
CA GLU A 680 38.63 21.84 19.20
C GLU A 680 38.07 22.72 20.34
N ASP A 681 36.92 23.41 20.15
CA ASP A 681 36.46 24.49 21.05
C ASP A 681 35.28 24.14 22.01
N GLU A 682 35.17 22.91 22.56
CA GLU A 682 34.24 22.67 23.69
C GLU A 682 34.66 21.59 24.72
N TYR A 683 35.90 21.65 25.23
CA TYR A 683 36.29 20.97 26.48
C TYR A 683 37.04 21.91 27.44
N GLY A 684 36.32 22.95 27.89
CA GLY A 684 36.78 23.93 28.89
C GLY A 684 36.11 23.75 30.26
N SER A 685 36.12 22.55 30.83
CA SER A 685 35.62 22.32 32.20
C SER A 685 36.62 22.84 33.23
N GLY A 686 36.32 23.98 33.85
CA GLY A 686 36.98 24.38 35.09
C GLY A 686 36.33 23.69 36.28
N ASP A 687 37.14 22.96 37.05
CA ASP A 687 37.05 22.87 38.51
C ASP A 687 38.49 22.70 39.06
N ASP A 688 38.68 22.99 40.34
CA ASP A 688 39.98 23.24 40.98
C ASP A 688 40.27 22.23 42.10
N ASP A 689 41.15 21.25 41.84
CA ASP A 689 41.75 20.42 42.89
C ASP A 689 43.17 19.86 42.57
N GLY A 690 44.18 20.58 43.06
CA GLY A 690 45.16 19.96 43.97
C GLY A 690 46.48 19.37 43.43
N GLU A 691 47.55 20.11 43.70
CA GLU A 691 48.87 19.64 44.16
C GLU A 691 49.95 19.02 43.21
N VAL A 692 51.07 19.76 43.19
CA VAL A 692 52.48 19.32 43.25
C VAL A 692 53.25 19.02 41.95
N GLU A 693 54.48 19.53 41.96
CA GLU A 693 55.46 19.64 40.88
C GLU A 693 56.21 18.33 40.61
N ILE A 694 56.82 18.21 39.42
CA ILE A 694 58.29 18.14 39.27
C ILE A 694 58.70 18.20 37.78
N ASP A 695 59.83 18.87 37.53
CA ASP A 695 60.57 18.98 36.26
C ASP A 695 60.84 17.62 35.54
N GLN A 696 61.25 17.53 34.25
CA GLN A 696 62.28 18.33 33.58
C GLN A 696 62.38 18.05 32.06
N ALA A 697 62.77 19.06 31.26
CA ALA A 697 63.59 19.00 30.03
C ALA A 697 63.21 18.07 28.82
N ALA A 698 63.44 18.45 27.54
CA ALA A 698 63.84 19.74 26.93
C ALA A 698 63.77 19.70 25.38
N ILE A 699 63.68 20.90 24.76
CA ILE A 699 64.28 21.30 23.44
C ILE A 699 63.78 20.56 22.17
N THR A 700 63.26 21.18 21.09
CA THR A 700 62.88 22.58 20.69
C THR A 700 61.77 22.46 19.59
N ASN A 701 61.35 23.37 18.70
CA ASN A 701 61.81 24.69 18.23
C ASN A 701 60.67 25.51 17.56
N LYS A 702 60.92 26.80 17.22
CA LYS A 702 60.06 27.67 16.38
C LYS A 702 60.89 28.70 15.59
N PRO A 703 60.35 29.25 14.49
CA PRO A 703 60.01 30.69 14.47
C PRO A 703 58.53 30.92 14.05
N LYS A 704 57.71 31.83 14.62
CA LYS A 704 57.79 33.32 14.79
C LYS A 704 57.72 34.06 13.43
N LYS A 705 56.87 35.07 13.17
CA LYS A 705 56.04 36.03 13.98
C LYS A 705 54.68 36.32 13.28
N GLY A 706 53.66 37.00 13.82
CA GLY A 706 53.33 37.38 15.22
C GLY A 706 52.78 38.82 15.44
N ARG A 707 51.71 38.97 16.27
CA ARG A 707 51.17 40.19 16.99
C ARG A 707 50.68 41.39 16.14
N SER A 708 49.74 42.25 16.55
CA SER A 708 48.91 42.48 17.78
C SER A 708 47.59 43.23 17.39
N GLY A 709 46.61 43.58 18.25
CA GLY A 709 46.57 43.73 19.71
C GLY A 709 45.14 43.71 20.32
N ASN A 710 44.89 44.51 21.37
CA ASN A 710 43.83 44.28 22.38
C ASN A 710 43.06 45.58 22.76
N ILE A 711 42.00 45.41 23.58
CA ILE A 711 41.21 46.40 24.37
C ILE A 711 39.92 46.93 23.71
N ASP A 712 38.93 47.15 24.59
CA ASP A 712 37.52 47.53 24.39
C ASP A 712 37.29 48.94 23.80
N ASP A 713 36.13 49.14 23.19
CA ASP A 713 35.35 50.38 23.36
C ASP A 713 33.83 50.13 23.18
N VAL A 714 32.98 50.96 23.80
CA VAL A 714 31.51 50.72 23.92
C VAL A 714 30.72 51.96 23.51
N GLU A 715 30.97 52.51 22.30
CA GLU A 715 30.31 53.76 21.88
C GLU A 715 29.71 53.81 20.45
N ASP A 716 29.94 52.84 19.56
CA ASP A 716 29.51 52.96 18.15
C ASP A 716 28.11 52.38 17.79
N LEU A 717 27.33 51.94 18.79
CA LEU A 717 25.91 51.55 18.61
C LEU A 717 24.99 52.74 18.21
N GLY A 718 25.48 53.98 18.27
CA GLY A 718 24.71 55.19 17.98
C GLY A 718 24.70 55.68 16.52
N LYS A 719 25.66 55.26 15.66
CA LYS A 719 25.85 55.89 14.35
C LYS A 719 25.02 55.31 13.20
N ILE A 720 24.74 54.00 13.19
CA ILE A 720 24.06 53.34 12.07
C ILE A 720 22.57 53.73 11.96
N MET A 721 21.94 54.15 13.07
CA MET A 721 20.49 54.41 13.12
C MET A 721 20.04 55.79 12.59
N ARG A 722 20.87 56.49 11.78
CA ARG A 722 20.61 57.87 11.31
C ARG A 722 20.78 58.13 9.80
N THR A 723 21.22 57.17 9.00
CA THR A 723 21.55 57.40 7.57
C THR A 723 20.86 56.44 6.59
N SER A 724 19.57 56.17 6.79
CA SER A 724 18.74 55.41 5.85
C SER A 724 17.24 55.64 6.07
N ARG A 725 16.77 56.89 5.93
CA ARG A 725 15.33 57.20 5.93
C ARG A 725 14.96 58.35 5.00
N SER A 726 14.72 58.01 3.75
CA SER A 726 14.07 58.86 2.74
C SER A 726 13.26 58.00 1.77
N ASP A 727 11.96 58.26 1.76
CA ASP A 727 10.96 57.97 0.71
C ASP A 727 10.46 56.53 0.46
N ALA A 728 9.20 56.48 -0.04
CA ALA A 728 8.37 55.34 -0.48
C ALA A 728 7.79 54.37 0.59
N GLU A 729 6.46 54.45 0.73
CA GLU A 729 5.60 53.76 1.71
C GLU A 729 5.38 52.26 1.45
N LEU A 730 5.33 51.44 2.53
CA LEU A 730 4.49 50.24 2.71
C LEU A 730 4.58 49.76 4.19
N PRO A 731 3.54 49.19 4.82
CA PRO A 731 3.54 48.93 6.26
C PRO A 731 4.11 47.54 6.62
N SER A 732 5.36 47.49 7.04
CA SER A 732 5.98 46.28 7.61
C SER A 732 5.73 46.18 9.13
N GLY A 733 4.90 45.22 9.55
CA GLY A 733 4.93 44.73 10.93
C GLY A 733 6.21 43.94 11.22
N PRO A 734 6.58 43.71 12.50
CA PRO A 734 7.72 42.87 12.85
C PRO A 734 7.49 41.44 12.34
N ALA A 735 8.52 40.84 11.74
CA ALA A 735 8.44 39.46 11.26
C ALA A 735 8.22 38.48 12.44
N PRO A 736 7.31 37.49 12.31
CA PRO A 736 6.99 36.57 13.40
C PRO A 736 8.20 35.68 13.71
N ILE A 737 8.71 35.79 14.93
CA ILE A 737 9.77 34.94 15.47
C ILE A 737 9.16 33.56 15.75
N ALA A 738 9.73 32.51 15.17
CA ALA A 738 9.36 31.15 15.54
C ALA A 738 9.78 30.85 16.98
N VAL A 739 8.81 30.46 17.81
CA VAL A 739 9.02 30.02 19.19
C VAL A 739 8.73 28.53 19.25
N ASP A 740 9.72 27.74 19.68
CA ASP A 740 9.50 26.32 19.98
C ASP A 740 8.71 26.20 21.29
N PHE A 741 7.48 25.69 21.18
CA PHE A 741 6.59 25.38 22.31
C PHE A 741 6.58 23.89 22.67
N THR A 742 7.38 23.08 21.99
CA THR A 742 7.36 21.61 22.04
C THR A 742 8.52 20.97 22.80
N THR A 743 9.63 21.68 23.05
CA THR A 743 10.72 21.19 23.92
C THR A 743 10.78 21.92 25.27
N TYR A 744 10.62 21.16 26.37
CA TYR A 744 10.72 21.67 27.75
C TYR A 744 12.00 21.16 28.44
N ASN A 745 13.19 21.52 27.93
CA ASN A 745 14.45 21.39 28.68
C ASN A 745 15.58 22.31 28.18
N LYS A 746 15.71 23.48 28.84
CA LYS A 746 16.80 24.50 28.75
C LYS A 746 17.03 25.20 27.39
N PRO A 747 17.34 26.52 27.37
CA PRO A 747 17.42 27.30 26.13
C PRO A 747 18.85 27.65 25.65
N LYS A 748 18.92 28.04 24.37
CA LYS A 748 20.00 28.80 23.66
C LYS A 748 21.31 28.08 23.34
N SER A 749 21.41 27.65 22.08
CA SER A 749 22.54 28.04 21.22
C SER A 749 22.07 29.11 20.22
N LYS A 750 22.94 30.06 19.85
CA LYS A 750 22.62 31.14 18.90
C LYS A 750 22.83 30.67 17.45
N ARG A 751 21.87 29.93 16.88
CA ARG A 751 21.81 29.76 15.42
C ARG A 751 21.46 31.10 14.74
N PRO A 752 21.96 31.36 13.52
CA PRO A 752 21.54 32.53 12.74
C PRO A 752 20.03 32.48 12.45
N PRO A 753 19.37 33.64 12.22
CA PRO A 753 17.92 33.70 12.05
C PRO A 753 17.49 33.03 10.74
N GLN A 754 17.05 31.77 10.84
CA GLN A 754 16.41 31.08 9.73
C GLN A 754 15.12 31.81 9.36
N THR A 755 14.93 32.12 8.07
CA THR A 755 13.68 32.69 7.56
C THR A 755 12.56 31.67 7.75
N VAL A 756 11.63 31.97 8.66
CA VAL A 756 10.52 31.06 9.01
C VAL A 756 9.66 30.81 7.76
N LYS A 757 9.51 29.55 7.35
CA LYS A 757 8.82 29.17 6.11
C LYS A 757 7.29 29.16 6.30
N GLU A 758 6.55 29.56 5.27
CA GLU A 758 5.11 29.27 5.19
C GLU A 758 4.90 27.74 5.10
N MET A 759 3.83 27.21 5.73
CA MET A 759 3.54 25.77 5.71
C MET A 759 3.08 25.29 4.32
N VAL A 760 2.24 26.07 3.64
CA VAL A 760 1.79 25.79 2.27
C VAL A 760 1.90 27.06 1.41
N PRO A 761 3.10 27.37 0.88
CA PRO A 761 3.33 28.53 0.02
C PRO A 761 2.43 28.54 -1.21
N LYS A 762 1.95 29.71 -1.65
CA LYS A 762 1.00 29.85 -2.78
C LYS A 762 1.52 29.32 -4.12
N ASN A 763 2.84 29.27 -4.30
CA ASN A 763 3.53 28.71 -5.47
C ASN A 763 3.85 27.20 -5.33
N SER A 764 3.52 26.56 -4.20
CA SER A 764 3.85 25.15 -3.97
C SER A 764 2.96 24.17 -4.74
N PRO A 765 3.50 22.98 -5.12
CA PRO A 765 2.69 21.88 -5.66
C PRO A 765 1.55 21.46 -4.72
N THR A 766 1.78 21.53 -3.40
CA THR A 766 0.77 21.28 -2.37
C THR A 766 -0.37 22.29 -2.46
N TYR A 767 -0.11 23.60 -2.54
CA TYR A 767 -1.16 24.61 -2.70
C TYR A 767 -2.02 24.35 -3.94
N ALA A 768 -1.38 24.06 -5.08
CA ALA A 768 -2.08 23.74 -6.32
C ALA A 768 -2.95 22.47 -6.20
N SER A 769 -2.40 21.40 -5.60
CA SER A 769 -3.12 20.14 -5.36
C SER A 769 -4.30 20.31 -4.41
N LEU A 770 -4.12 21.00 -3.29
CA LEU A 770 -5.18 21.28 -2.32
C LEU A 770 -6.30 22.12 -2.94
N THR A 771 -5.94 23.17 -3.68
CA THR A 771 -6.89 24.04 -4.38
C THR A 771 -7.69 23.26 -5.43
N LYS A 772 -7.04 22.42 -6.23
CA LYS A 772 -7.69 21.51 -7.19
C LYS A 772 -8.64 20.51 -6.51
N GLN A 773 -8.36 20.12 -5.26
CA GLN A 773 -9.24 19.28 -4.43
C GLN A 773 -10.38 20.06 -3.73
N GLY A 774 -10.59 21.34 -4.08
CA GLY A 774 -11.71 22.18 -3.63
C GLY A 774 -11.50 22.91 -2.29
N TYR A 775 -10.29 22.92 -1.76
CA TYR A 775 -9.94 23.67 -0.54
C TYR A 775 -9.95 25.18 -0.81
N SER A 776 -10.13 25.96 0.25
CA SER A 776 -9.61 27.32 0.31
C SER A 776 -8.58 27.35 1.42
N ILE A 777 -7.32 27.57 1.05
CA ILE A 777 -6.23 27.80 2.00
C ILE A 777 -6.46 29.17 2.64
N VAL A 778 -6.17 29.27 3.93
CA VAL A 778 -6.31 30.48 4.75
C VAL A 778 -4.97 30.71 5.43
N GLY A 779 -4.46 31.94 5.34
CA GLY A 779 -3.11 32.26 5.80
C GLY A 779 -2.03 31.42 5.10
N SER A 780 -1.02 31.02 5.86
CA SER A 780 0.11 30.18 5.46
C SER A 780 -0.07 28.70 5.80
N HIS A 781 -0.93 28.36 6.78
CA HIS A 781 -1.02 27.00 7.34
C HIS A 781 -2.43 26.44 7.60
N SER A 782 -3.50 27.20 7.30
CA SER A 782 -4.89 26.81 7.60
C SER A 782 -5.72 26.53 6.34
N GLY A 783 -6.91 25.94 6.49
CA GLY A 783 -7.80 25.78 5.33
C GLY A 783 -9.20 25.25 5.62
N VAL A 784 -10.14 25.63 4.75
CA VAL A 784 -11.59 25.31 4.84
C VAL A 784 -12.11 24.64 3.58
N LYS A 785 -13.07 23.71 3.73
CA LYS A 785 -13.74 23.01 2.64
C LYS A 785 -15.23 22.83 2.93
N ILE A 786 -16.02 22.64 1.87
CA ILE A 786 -17.43 22.27 1.98
C ILE A 786 -17.54 20.74 2.01
N CYS A 787 -18.08 20.20 3.11
CA CYS A 787 -18.19 18.76 3.30
C CYS A 787 -19.10 18.12 2.25
N ARG A 788 -18.83 16.85 1.89
CA ARG A 788 -19.69 16.05 1.00
C ARG A 788 -21.13 16.02 1.50
N TRP A 789 -21.32 15.90 2.81
CA TRP A 789 -22.64 15.83 3.42
C TRP A 789 -23.37 17.17 3.47
N THR A 790 -22.66 18.31 3.56
CA THR A 790 -23.25 19.65 3.39
C THR A 790 -23.93 19.77 2.02
N LYS A 791 -23.27 19.31 0.94
CA LYS A 791 -23.85 19.29 -0.42
C LYS A 791 -25.02 18.32 -0.60
N SER A 792 -25.17 17.35 0.30
CA SER A 792 -26.26 16.36 0.32
C SER A 792 -27.46 16.89 1.11
N ALA A 793 -27.22 17.36 2.33
CA ALA A 793 -28.21 17.97 3.21
C ALA A 793 -28.87 19.21 2.57
N LEU A 794 -28.09 20.08 1.91
CA LEU A 794 -28.62 21.22 1.14
C LEU A 794 -29.64 20.81 0.07
N ARG A 795 -29.58 19.57 -0.43
CA ARG A 795 -30.52 19.04 -1.44
C ARG A 795 -31.61 18.13 -0.88
N GLY A 796 -31.71 17.98 0.44
CA GLY A 796 -32.61 17.02 1.07
C GLY A 796 -32.30 15.56 0.76
N ARG A 797 -31.03 15.21 0.50
CA ARG A 797 -30.58 13.87 0.08
C ARG A 797 -29.89 13.06 1.19
N GLY A 798 -30.07 13.47 2.44
CA GLY A 798 -29.48 12.87 3.62
C GLY A 798 -28.36 13.73 4.21
N SER A 799 -28.37 13.88 5.53
CA SER A 799 -27.29 14.45 6.34
C SER A 799 -26.22 13.39 6.68
N CYS A 800 -25.10 13.79 7.29
CA CYS A 800 -24.15 12.82 7.84
C CYS A 800 -24.68 12.16 9.12
N TYR A 801 -24.08 11.03 9.49
CA TYR A 801 -24.39 10.27 10.70
C TYR A 801 -24.41 11.09 12.00
N LYS A 802 -23.63 12.17 12.09
CA LYS A 802 -23.63 13.06 13.26
C LYS A 802 -24.95 13.82 13.47
N PHE A 803 -25.83 13.88 12.46
CA PHE A 803 -27.20 14.36 12.64
C PHE A 803 -28.05 13.35 13.43
N SER A 804 -27.95 12.06 13.10
CA SER A 804 -28.59 10.97 13.84
C SER A 804 -28.08 10.95 15.28
N PHE A 805 -26.76 10.85 15.46
CA PHE A 805 -26.11 10.68 16.77
C PHE A 805 -26.23 11.92 17.68
N TYR A 806 -25.93 13.12 17.17
CA TYR A 806 -25.75 14.33 18.00
C TYR A 806 -26.60 15.54 17.58
N GLY A 807 -27.45 15.40 16.55
CA GLY A 807 -28.27 16.49 16.02
C GLY A 807 -27.52 17.52 15.15
N ILE A 808 -26.27 17.27 14.74
CA ILE A 808 -25.48 18.22 13.93
C ILE A 808 -26.10 18.43 12.54
N ALA A 809 -26.62 19.62 12.29
CA ALA A 809 -27.14 20.01 10.98
C ALA A 809 -26.00 20.11 9.95
N SER A 810 -25.94 19.15 9.01
CA SER A 810 -24.79 19.01 8.10
C SER A 810 -24.63 20.17 7.10
N HIS A 811 -25.70 20.92 6.84
CA HIS A 811 -25.69 22.15 6.04
C HIS A 811 -25.29 23.41 6.82
N GLN A 812 -25.23 23.35 8.16
CA GLN A 812 -24.77 24.45 9.05
C GLN A 812 -23.39 24.16 9.66
N CYS A 813 -22.67 23.17 9.12
CA CYS A 813 -21.38 22.70 9.61
C CYS A 813 -20.24 23.19 8.71
N MET A 814 -19.32 23.96 9.29
CA MET A 814 -18.05 24.36 8.68
C MET A 814 -16.99 23.28 8.94
N GLU A 815 -16.39 22.74 7.88
CA GLU A 815 -15.33 21.73 7.95
C GLU A 815 -13.99 22.41 7.64
N THR A 816 -13.12 22.50 8.65
CA THR A 816 -11.91 23.34 8.61
C THR A 816 -10.74 22.72 9.38
N THR A 817 -9.55 23.31 9.25
CA THR A 817 -8.41 23.08 10.14
C THR A 817 -7.54 24.34 10.29
N PRO A 818 -7.01 24.62 11.49
CA PRO A 818 -5.96 25.62 11.71
C PRO A 818 -4.55 25.04 11.48
N SER A 819 -4.41 23.75 11.15
CA SER A 819 -3.12 23.13 10.81
C SER A 819 -3.31 22.14 9.66
N LEU A 820 -2.62 22.38 8.54
CA LEU A 820 -2.56 21.43 7.42
C LEU A 820 -1.54 20.31 7.67
N SER A 821 -0.64 20.47 8.64
CA SER A 821 0.41 19.50 9.01
C SER A 821 -0.08 18.43 9.99
N CYS A 822 0.52 17.24 9.94
CA CYS A 822 0.16 16.07 10.74
C CYS A 822 1.41 15.36 11.29
N SER A 823 1.30 14.72 12.45
CA SER A 823 2.37 13.88 13.02
C SER A 823 2.24 12.38 12.70
N ASN A 824 1.21 11.98 11.93
CA ASN A 824 0.96 10.61 11.45
C ASN A 824 0.81 10.58 9.92
N LYS A 825 1.34 9.52 9.27
CA LYS A 825 1.27 9.25 7.82
C LYS A 825 0.26 8.13 7.48
N CYS A 826 -0.91 8.09 8.11
CA CYS A 826 -1.82 6.94 8.09
C CYS A 826 -2.13 6.40 6.67
N VAL A 827 -2.20 5.07 6.51
CA VAL A 827 -2.42 4.42 5.20
C VAL A 827 -3.79 4.76 4.61
N PHE A 828 -4.82 4.89 5.46
CA PHE A 828 -6.18 5.32 5.07
C PHE A 828 -6.32 6.84 4.92
N CYS A 829 -5.29 7.63 5.27
CA CYS A 829 -5.30 9.06 5.00
C CYS A 829 -5.11 9.28 3.48
N TRP A 830 -6.20 9.58 2.79
CA TRP A 830 -6.31 9.82 1.35
C TRP A 830 -5.41 10.94 0.77
N ARG A 831 -4.51 11.50 1.57
CA ARG A 831 -3.61 12.61 1.29
C ARG A 831 -2.13 12.22 1.43
N HIS A 832 -1.86 10.93 1.61
CA HIS A 832 -0.53 10.34 1.74
C HIS A 832 0.44 10.95 0.69
N GLY A 833 1.55 11.53 1.17
CA GLY A 833 2.56 12.21 0.36
C GLY A 833 2.24 13.65 -0.09
N THR A 834 1.11 14.27 0.29
CA THR A 834 0.70 15.60 -0.26
C THR A 834 0.58 16.76 0.73
N ASN A 835 0.39 16.52 2.02
CA ASN A 835 0.47 17.59 3.04
C ASN A 835 1.87 17.57 3.71
N PRO A 836 2.31 18.70 4.29
CA PRO A 836 3.42 18.73 5.25
C PRO A 836 3.16 17.79 6.44
N VAL A 837 4.25 17.34 7.08
CA VAL A 837 4.19 16.47 8.26
C VAL A 837 5.35 16.79 9.21
N GLY A 838 5.08 16.78 10.51
CA GLY A 838 6.10 17.11 11.50
C GLY A 838 5.71 16.78 12.94
N THR A 839 6.73 16.75 13.79
CA THR A 839 6.67 16.53 15.25
C THR A 839 6.69 17.83 16.04
N THR A 840 7.33 18.88 15.49
CA THR A 840 7.52 20.22 16.07
C THR A 840 6.95 21.31 15.16
N TRP A 841 6.54 22.46 15.72
CA TRP A 841 6.01 23.55 14.90
C TRP A 841 7.15 24.44 14.37
N ARG A 842 7.44 24.31 13.06
CA ARG A 842 8.56 25.01 12.39
C ARG A 842 8.16 26.07 11.34
N TRP A 843 6.88 26.48 11.34
CA TRP A 843 6.31 27.38 10.33
C TRP A 843 5.89 28.73 10.91
N VAL A 844 5.56 29.67 10.01
CA VAL A 844 4.86 30.91 10.38
C VAL A 844 3.62 30.56 11.19
N VAL A 845 3.35 31.33 12.25
CA VAL A 845 2.11 31.24 13.04
C VAL A 845 1.21 32.37 12.58
N ASP A 846 0.11 32.03 11.89
CA ASP A 846 -0.95 32.96 11.51
C ASP A 846 -1.79 33.33 12.77
N PRO A 847 -2.25 34.59 12.96
CA PRO A 847 -3.12 34.93 14.09
C PRO A 847 -4.50 34.25 14.06
N PRO A 848 -5.06 33.84 15.21
CA PRO A 848 -6.31 33.07 15.27
C PRO A 848 -7.52 33.82 14.69
N GLU A 849 -7.58 35.15 14.80
CA GLU A 849 -8.65 35.99 14.23
C GLU A 849 -8.62 35.96 12.69
N MET A 850 -7.42 36.05 12.10
CA MET A 850 -7.25 36.02 10.64
C MET A 850 -7.63 34.65 10.08
N ILE A 851 -7.26 33.57 10.79
CA ILE A 851 -7.73 32.22 10.45
C ILE A 851 -9.25 32.16 10.56
N PHE A 852 -9.84 32.63 11.67
CA PHE A 852 -11.27 32.53 11.97
C PHE A 852 -12.13 33.21 10.91
N ASP A 853 -11.85 34.48 10.59
CA ASP A 853 -12.58 35.19 9.55
C ASP A 853 -12.30 34.61 8.16
N GLY A 854 -11.05 34.24 7.86
CA GLY A 854 -10.70 33.59 6.60
C GLY A 854 -11.43 32.27 6.34
N VAL A 855 -11.61 31.42 7.38
CA VAL A 855 -12.35 30.16 7.24
C VAL A 855 -13.86 30.39 7.16
N LYS A 856 -14.42 31.32 7.94
CA LYS A 856 -15.84 31.75 7.84
C LYS A 856 -16.13 32.25 6.43
N ASP A 857 -15.33 33.17 5.92
CA ASP A 857 -15.54 33.81 4.64
C ASP A 857 -15.32 32.83 3.48
N GLY A 858 -14.32 31.94 3.58
CA GLY A 858 -14.12 30.81 2.67
C GLY A 858 -15.28 29.80 2.68
N HIS A 859 -15.89 29.54 3.84
CA HIS A 859 -17.09 28.72 3.96
C HIS A 859 -18.30 29.40 3.30
N TYR A 860 -18.60 30.64 3.67
CA TYR A 860 -19.73 31.39 3.10
C TYR A 860 -19.60 31.60 1.59
N LYS A 861 -18.40 31.81 1.05
CA LYS A 861 -18.15 31.84 -0.41
C LYS A 861 -18.54 30.49 -1.06
N LYS A 862 -18.16 29.36 -0.47
CA LYS A 862 -18.54 28.01 -0.96
C LYS A 862 -20.03 27.69 -0.79
N ILE A 863 -20.70 28.19 0.25
CA ILE A 863 -22.16 28.07 0.41
C ILE A 863 -22.90 28.95 -0.61
N LYS A 864 -22.46 30.19 -0.84
CA LYS A 864 -23.03 31.08 -1.88
C LYS A 864 -23.00 30.45 -3.27
N MET A 865 -21.93 29.71 -3.61
CA MET A 865 -21.81 28.92 -4.85
C MET A 865 -22.80 27.75 -4.98
N MET A 866 -23.52 27.37 -3.92
CA MET A 866 -24.59 26.37 -3.99
C MET A 866 -25.95 26.97 -4.41
N ARG A 867 -26.06 28.30 -4.57
CA ARG A 867 -27.27 28.97 -5.07
C ARG A 867 -27.52 28.56 -6.53
N GLY A 868 -28.77 28.26 -6.87
CA GLY A 868 -29.17 27.86 -8.23
C GLY A 868 -28.76 26.43 -8.62
N VAL A 869 -28.04 25.70 -7.77
CA VAL A 869 -27.65 24.32 -8.03
C VAL A 869 -28.88 23.39 -7.96
N PRO A 870 -29.16 22.54 -8.96
CA PRO A 870 -30.36 21.71 -9.00
C PRO A 870 -30.59 20.88 -7.74
N GLY A 871 -31.83 20.92 -7.27
CA GLY A 871 -32.32 20.22 -6.08
C GLY A 871 -32.01 20.86 -4.73
N VAL A 872 -31.32 22.01 -4.67
CA VAL A 872 -31.07 22.71 -3.40
C VAL A 872 -32.37 23.29 -2.83
N ARG A 873 -32.66 22.96 -1.57
CA ARG A 873 -33.85 23.39 -0.81
C ARG A 873 -33.66 24.81 -0.29
N ALA A 874 -34.63 25.71 -0.52
CA ALA A 874 -34.52 27.13 -0.22
C ALA A 874 -34.37 27.40 1.29
N GLU A 875 -35.13 26.70 2.12
CA GLU A 875 -35.08 26.77 3.57
C GLU A 875 -33.72 26.31 4.12
N ARG A 876 -33.16 25.22 3.58
CA ARG A 876 -31.82 24.75 4.00
C ARG A 876 -30.69 25.63 3.48
N PHE A 877 -30.86 26.30 2.35
CA PHE A 877 -29.91 27.30 1.87
C PHE A 877 -29.93 28.56 2.76
N ALA A 878 -31.10 28.99 3.24
CA ALA A 878 -31.21 30.07 4.21
C ALA A 878 -30.58 29.69 5.57
N GLU A 879 -30.87 28.49 6.09
CA GLU A 879 -30.25 27.96 7.31
C GLU A 879 -28.72 27.85 7.19
N ALA A 880 -28.19 27.45 6.03
CA ALA A 880 -26.76 27.32 5.76
C ALA A 880 -25.99 28.65 5.69
N MET A 881 -26.68 29.79 5.60
CA MET A 881 -26.05 31.12 5.73
C MET A 881 -25.75 31.49 7.20
N ARG A 882 -26.03 30.61 8.16
CA ARG A 882 -25.59 30.73 9.55
C ARG A 882 -24.85 29.46 9.96
N ILE A 883 -23.53 29.57 10.14
CA ILE A 883 -22.72 28.50 10.73
C ILE A 883 -23.20 28.26 12.16
N ARG A 884 -23.34 26.98 12.54
CA ARG A 884 -23.68 26.55 13.92
C ARG A 884 -22.68 25.57 14.51
N HIS A 885 -21.95 24.87 13.65
CA HIS A 885 -21.04 23.81 14.03
C HIS A 885 -19.71 23.98 13.29
N CYS A 886 -18.58 23.78 13.99
CA CYS A 886 -17.25 23.76 13.39
C CYS A 886 -16.59 22.40 13.63
N ALA A 887 -16.41 21.64 12.55
CA ALA A 887 -15.66 20.40 12.53
C ALA A 887 -14.18 20.71 12.27
N LEU A 888 -13.40 20.71 13.35
CA LEU A 888 -11.95 20.76 13.37
C LEU A 888 -11.44 19.34 13.09
N SER A 889 -11.54 18.94 11.82
CA SER A 889 -11.27 17.56 11.38
C SER A 889 -11.03 17.41 9.87
N LEU A 890 -10.66 18.48 9.17
CA LEU A 890 -10.60 18.48 7.70
C LEU A 890 -9.35 17.75 7.14
N VAL A 891 -8.19 18.05 7.72
CA VAL A 891 -6.86 17.47 7.45
C VAL A 891 -5.91 17.96 8.54
N GLY A 892 -4.77 17.29 8.70
CA GLY A 892 -3.74 17.67 9.65
C GLY A 892 -4.14 17.31 11.07
N GLU A 893 -3.41 17.87 12.03
CA GLU A 893 -3.68 17.75 13.46
C GLU A 893 -4.06 19.13 14.02
N PRO A 894 -5.37 19.42 14.22
CA PRO A 894 -5.83 20.71 14.72
C PRO A 894 -5.23 21.10 16.09
N ILE A 895 -4.89 20.14 16.94
CA ILE A 895 -4.35 20.42 18.28
C ILE A 895 -2.88 20.86 18.26
N PHE A 896 -2.21 20.73 17.12
CA PHE A 896 -0.82 21.12 16.90
C PHE A 896 -0.64 22.63 16.67
N TYR A 897 -1.73 23.35 16.37
CA TYR A 897 -1.71 24.81 16.21
C TYR A 897 -1.54 25.50 17.57
N PRO A 898 -0.51 26.36 17.78
CA PRO A 898 -0.21 26.92 19.11
C PRO A 898 -1.37 27.66 19.79
N HIS A 899 -2.15 28.43 19.03
CA HIS A 899 -3.26 29.24 19.57
C HIS A 899 -4.63 28.53 19.44
N ILE A 900 -4.66 27.18 19.49
CA ILE A 900 -5.91 26.40 19.35
C ILE A 900 -6.97 26.80 20.38
N ASN A 901 -6.57 27.13 21.61
CA ASN A 901 -7.49 27.59 22.66
C ASN A 901 -8.10 28.96 22.37
N GLU A 902 -7.36 29.88 21.75
CA GLU A 902 -7.86 31.21 21.34
C GLU A 902 -8.82 31.08 20.14
N PHE A 903 -8.46 30.22 19.16
CA PHE A 903 -9.34 29.90 18.04
C PHE A 903 -10.67 29.25 18.47
N LEU A 904 -10.63 28.40 19.51
CA LEU A 904 -11.82 27.85 20.15
C LEU A 904 -12.66 28.93 20.86
N ALA A 905 -12.04 29.89 21.54
CA ALA A 905 -12.75 31.00 22.16
C ALA A 905 -13.47 31.89 21.12
N LEU A 906 -12.84 32.15 19.96
CA LEU A 906 -13.49 32.89 18.86
C LEU A 906 -14.72 32.15 18.30
N LEU A 907 -14.62 30.82 18.10
CA LEU A 907 -15.76 29.98 17.72
C LEU A 907 -16.90 30.05 18.73
N HIS A 908 -16.58 29.95 20.02
CA HIS A 908 -17.59 29.97 21.08
C HIS A 908 -18.21 31.35 21.29
N GLY A 909 -17.46 32.43 21.07
CA GLY A 909 -17.96 33.81 21.10
C GLY A 909 -19.06 34.09 20.07
N GLU A 910 -18.99 33.47 18.87
CA GLU A 910 -20.08 33.50 17.88
C GLU A 910 -21.16 32.40 18.10
N ARG A 911 -21.11 31.68 19.23
CA ARG A 911 -21.95 30.51 19.54
C ARG A 911 -21.94 29.44 18.42
N ILE A 912 -20.74 29.14 17.92
CA ILE A 912 -20.44 28.04 16.98
C ILE A 912 -19.84 26.87 17.77
N SER A 913 -20.51 25.71 17.77
CA SER A 913 -20.08 24.56 18.60
C SER A 913 -18.87 23.85 18.00
N SER A 914 -17.87 23.52 18.82
CA SER A 914 -16.59 22.96 18.35
C SER A 914 -16.52 21.43 18.48
N PHE A 915 -16.04 20.79 17.41
CA PHE A 915 -15.81 19.35 17.31
C PHE A 915 -14.37 19.11 16.88
N LEU A 916 -13.46 18.92 17.85
CA LEU A 916 -12.02 18.73 17.61
C LEU A 916 -11.68 17.25 17.54
N VAL A 917 -10.96 16.85 16.50
CA VAL A 917 -10.45 15.49 16.26
C VAL A 917 -8.93 15.50 16.28
N CYS A 918 -8.33 14.64 17.10
CA CYS A 918 -6.88 14.43 17.16
C CYS A 918 -6.44 12.96 17.01
N ASN A 919 -5.13 12.76 16.77
CA ASN A 919 -4.44 11.48 16.52
C ASN A 919 -3.65 10.92 17.73
N ALA A 920 -3.86 11.49 18.92
CA ALA A 920 -3.22 11.09 20.18
C ALA A 920 -1.67 11.16 20.23
N GLN A 921 -1.02 11.98 19.39
CA GLN A 921 0.44 12.20 19.46
C GLN A 921 0.86 13.40 20.33
N HIS A 922 -0.08 14.27 20.72
CA HIS A 922 0.15 15.55 21.37
C HIS A 922 -0.45 15.61 22.78
N PRO A 923 0.06 14.82 23.75
CA PRO A 923 -0.55 14.70 25.07
C PRO A 923 -0.52 15.99 25.90
N ASP A 924 0.51 16.82 25.78
CA ASP A 924 0.63 18.05 26.58
C ASP A 924 -0.33 19.14 26.07
N GLN A 925 -0.47 19.26 24.76
CA GLN A 925 -1.48 20.09 24.10
C GLN A 925 -2.89 19.57 24.41
N LEU A 926 -3.08 18.24 24.43
CA LEU A 926 -4.34 17.61 24.82
C LEU A 926 -4.68 17.91 26.28
N ALA A 927 -3.72 17.84 27.21
CA ALA A 927 -3.93 18.22 28.60
C ALA A 927 -4.33 19.70 28.72
N ALA A 928 -3.59 20.60 28.06
CA ALA A 928 -3.82 22.04 28.04
C ALA A 928 -5.05 22.51 27.24
N LEU A 929 -5.70 21.61 26.47
CA LEU A 929 -6.89 21.94 25.68
C LEU A 929 -8.06 22.33 26.58
N LYS A 930 -8.59 23.54 26.34
CA LYS A 930 -9.82 24.07 26.97
C LYS A 930 -11.05 23.30 26.50
N VAL A 931 -12.22 23.59 27.10
CA VAL A 931 -13.44 22.88 26.76
C VAL A 931 -13.80 22.97 25.27
N VAL A 932 -14.24 21.87 24.69
CA VAL A 932 -14.86 21.77 23.36
C VAL A 932 -16.23 21.12 23.48
N THR A 933 -17.13 21.38 22.54
CA THR A 933 -18.51 20.82 22.61
C THR A 933 -18.50 19.28 22.52
N GLN A 934 -17.57 18.70 21.75
CA GLN A 934 -17.24 17.27 21.82
C GLN A 934 -15.81 17.00 21.32
N LEU A 935 -14.99 16.35 22.15
CA LEU A 935 -13.61 15.97 21.86
C LEU A 935 -13.53 14.56 21.28
N TYR A 936 -12.77 14.39 20.21
CA TYR A 936 -12.55 13.13 19.51
C TYR A 936 -11.09 12.72 19.54
N VAL A 937 -10.84 11.48 19.91
CA VAL A 937 -9.57 10.79 19.67
C VAL A 937 -9.80 9.71 18.63
N SER A 938 -8.95 9.66 17.60
CA SER A 938 -8.96 8.59 16.61
C SER A 938 -8.20 7.39 17.18
N ILE A 939 -8.83 6.21 17.15
CA ILE A 939 -8.34 4.97 17.75
C ILE A 939 -8.39 3.93 16.63
N ASP A 940 -7.39 3.99 15.75
CA ASP A 940 -7.42 3.25 14.48
C ASP A 940 -6.63 1.92 14.54
N ALA A 941 -6.12 1.54 15.71
CA ALA A 941 -5.58 0.21 16.03
C ALA A 941 -5.64 -0.08 17.53
N SER A 942 -5.68 -1.36 17.90
CA SER A 942 -5.70 -1.83 19.30
C SER A 942 -4.33 -1.97 19.98
N ASN A 943 -3.24 -2.11 19.21
CA ASN A 943 -1.89 -2.48 19.70
C ASN A 943 -0.77 -1.69 19.02
N LYS A 944 0.45 -1.69 19.60
CA LYS A 944 1.60 -0.87 19.15
C LYS A 944 2.00 -1.18 17.70
N GLU A 945 2.02 -2.46 17.35
CA GLU A 945 2.46 -2.97 16.05
C GLU A 945 1.46 -2.63 14.94
N SER A 946 0.17 -2.77 15.22
CA SER A 946 -0.91 -2.41 14.29
C SER A 946 -1.05 -0.90 14.14
N LEU A 947 -0.86 -0.13 15.24
CA LEU A 947 -0.82 1.34 15.16
C LEU A 947 0.37 1.82 14.31
N ARG A 948 1.54 1.21 14.46
CA ARG A 948 2.72 1.52 13.62
C ARG A 948 2.45 1.27 12.14
N LYS A 949 1.82 0.14 11.80
CA LYS A 949 1.46 -0.24 10.42
C LYS A 949 0.41 0.68 9.80
N ILE A 950 -0.68 0.95 10.52
CA ILE A 950 -1.86 1.64 9.98
C ILE A 950 -1.72 3.16 10.00
N ASP A 951 -1.15 3.72 11.07
CA ASP A 951 -1.10 5.17 11.31
C ASP A 951 0.24 5.78 10.92
N ARG A 952 1.31 4.97 10.83
CA ARG A 952 2.69 5.39 10.54
C ARG A 952 3.06 6.71 11.29
N PRO A 953 3.06 6.73 12.64
CA PRO A 953 3.41 7.93 13.41
C PRO A 953 4.87 8.34 13.22
N LEU A 954 5.16 9.65 13.33
CA LEU A 954 6.53 10.20 13.26
C LEU A 954 7.27 10.19 14.60
N HIS A 955 6.54 10.22 15.73
CA HIS A 955 7.17 10.20 17.05
C HIS A 955 7.71 8.80 17.37
N ARG A 956 8.93 8.71 17.90
CA ARG A 956 9.54 7.43 18.31
C ARG A 956 8.85 6.82 19.55
N ASP A 957 8.32 7.69 20.41
CA ASP A 957 7.50 7.40 21.62
C ASP A 957 5.98 7.41 21.34
N PHE A 958 5.56 7.14 20.10
CA PHE A 958 4.15 7.25 19.66
C PHE A 958 3.13 6.47 20.50
N TRP A 959 3.50 5.29 20.99
CA TRP A 959 2.59 4.41 21.75
C TRP A 959 2.45 4.86 23.20
N GLU A 960 3.51 5.43 23.74
CA GLU A 960 3.58 6.00 25.08
C GLU A 960 2.81 7.33 25.13
N ARG A 961 2.93 8.16 24.07
CA ARG A 961 2.08 9.33 23.80
C ARG A 961 0.60 8.96 23.65
N PHE A 962 0.32 7.96 22.83
CA PHE A 962 -1.03 7.47 22.55
C PHE A 962 -1.75 7.05 23.85
N GLN A 963 -1.11 6.19 24.64
CA GLN A 963 -1.60 5.76 25.96
C GLN A 963 -1.87 6.95 26.89
N ARG A 964 -0.92 7.88 27.01
CA ARG A 964 -1.07 9.10 27.85
C ARG A 964 -2.25 9.96 27.40
N CYS A 965 -2.55 10.03 26.11
CA CYS A 965 -3.74 10.72 25.60
C CYS A 965 -5.05 10.03 26.00
N LEU A 966 -5.07 8.69 26.12
CA LEU A 966 -6.26 7.97 26.59
C LEU A 966 -6.53 8.26 28.07
N ASP A 967 -5.47 8.32 28.88
CA ASP A 967 -5.56 8.67 30.31
C ASP A 967 -6.08 10.11 30.51
N ILE A 968 -5.57 11.07 29.72
CA ILE A 968 -6.09 12.45 29.69
C ILE A 968 -7.57 12.49 29.25
N LEU A 969 -7.98 11.62 28.32
CA LEU A 969 -9.39 11.54 27.91
C LEU A 969 -10.29 10.97 29.04
N ARG A 970 -9.77 10.00 29.81
CA ARG A 970 -10.41 9.40 31.00
C ARG A 970 -10.65 10.43 32.11
N GLU A 971 -9.83 11.48 32.18
CA GLU A 971 -10.04 12.63 33.05
C GLU A 971 -11.03 13.64 32.45
N LYS A 972 -10.82 14.07 31.19
CA LYS A 972 -11.68 15.07 30.54
C LYS A 972 -13.14 14.63 30.35
N ARG A 973 -13.45 13.32 30.36
CA ARG A 973 -14.83 12.77 30.27
C ARG A 973 -15.78 13.26 31.37
N PHE A 974 -15.27 13.86 32.45
CA PHE A 974 -16.08 14.44 33.52
C PHE A 974 -16.47 15.90 33.24
N ARG A 975 -15.72 16.63 32.40
CA ARG A 975 -15.97 18.03 32.05
C ARG A 975 -16.54 18.23 30.65
N GLN A 976 -16.22 17.33 29.72
CA GLN A 976 -16.69 17.41 28.33
C GLN A 976 -16.97 16.05 27.71
N ARG A 977 -17.78 16.07 26.65
CA ARG A 977 -18.13 14.86 25.90
C ARG A 977 -16.91 14.35 25.16
N THR A 978 -16.47 13.13 25.47
CA THR A 978 -15.31 12.48 24.87
C THR A 978 -15.71 11.32 23.98
N VAL A 979 -15.05 11.17 22.83
CA VAL A 979 -15.37 10.17 21.81
C VAL A 979 -14.11 9.45 21.37
N PHE A 980 -14.13 8.12 21.42
CA PHE A 980 -13.23 7.30 20.60
C PHE A 980 -13.85 7.09 19.23
N ARG A 981 -13.07 7.26 18.16
CA ARG A 981 -13.52 7.00 16.78
C ARG A 981 -12.62 5.95 16.15
N LEU A 982 -13.18 4.78 15.86
CA LEU A 982 -12.50 3.63 15.31
C LEU A 982 -12.77 3.55 13.80
N THR A 983 -11.73 3.69 12.97
CA THR A 983 -11.83 3.52 11.52
C THR A 983 -11.54 2.07 11.14
N LEU A 984 -12.59 1.28 10.94
CA LEU A 984 -12.47 -0.13 10.57
C LEU A 984 -12.01 -0.30 9.11
N VAL A 985 -10.90 -1.00 8.93
CA VAL A 985 -10.21 -1.32 7.69
C VAL A 985 -10.08 -2.85 7.62
N LYS A 986 -10.83 -3.48 6.70
CA LYS A 986 -10.83 -4.94 6.57
C LYS A 986 -9.45 -5.46 6.15
N GLY A 987 -9.00 -6.55 6.78
CA GLY A 987 -7.64 -7.08 6.64
C GLY A 987 -6.53 -6.26 7.33
N PHE A 988 -6.88 -5.28 8.18
CA PHE A 988 -5.91 -4.52 8.99
C PHE A 988 -6.24 -4.52 10.48
N ASN A 989 -7.48 -4.18 10.87
CA ASN A 989 -7.84 -3.92 12.28
C ASN A 989 -9.27 -4.39 12.66
N VAL A 990 -9.77 -5.42 11.98
CA VAL A 990 -11.15 -5.96 12.14
C VAL A 990 -11.14 -7.41 12.67
N GLU A 991 -10.21 -8.22 12.17
CA GLU A 991 -10.00 -9.60 12.62
C GLU A 991 -9.23 -9.59 13.96
N ASP A 992 -9.69 -10.38 14.93
CA ASP A 992 -9.16 -10.60 16.30
C ASP A 992 -8.90 -9.38 17.22
N GLU A 993 -8.96 -8.13 16.73
CA GLU A 993 -8.65 -6.93 17.54
C GLU A 993 -9.71 -6.54 18.60
N VAL A 994 -10.89 -7.18 18.64
CA VAL A 994 -12.03 -6.78 19.51
C VAL A 994 -11.65 -6.72 21.00
N GLU A 995 -10.86 -7.68 21.49
CA GLU A 995 -10.40 -7.72 22.88
C GLU A 995 -9.49 -6.52 23.22
N GLY A 996 -8.57 -6.18 22.31
CA GLY A 996 -7.67 -5.03 22.47
C GLY A 996 -8.38 -3.68 22.35
N TYR A 997 -9.40 -3.56 21.50
CA TYR A 997 -10.26 -2.36 21.52
C TYR A 997 -11.04 -2.23 22.83
N ALA A 998 -11.46 -3.35 23.44
CA ALA A 998 -12.07 -3.33 24.77
C ALA A 998 -11.07 -2.89 25.86
N ASP A 999 -9.79 -3.30 25.79
CA ASP A 999 -8.72 -2.80 26.69
C ASP A 999 -8.56 -1.28 26.59
N LEU A 1000 -8.51 -0.73 25.37
CA LEU A 1000 -8.38 0.71 25.16
C LEU A 1000 -9.61 1.46 25.69
N ILE A 1001 -10.82 0.93 25.50
CA ILE A 1001 -12.07 1.53 26.01
C ILE A 1001 -12.13 1.47 27.55
N GLU A 1002 -11.67 0.37 28.17
CA GLU A 1002 -11.56 0.24 29.62
C GLU A 1002 -10.56 1.23 30.24
N ARG A 1003 -9.49 1.55 29.51
CA ARG A 1003 -8.52 2.58 29.87
C ARG A 1003 -9.06 4.00 29.69
N GLY A 1004 -9.56 4.35 28.51
CA GLY A 1004 -9.98 5.72 28.21
C GLY A 1004 -11.36 6.11 28.76
N LEU A 1005 -12.24 5.15 28.97
CA LEU A 1005 -13.65 5.33 29.37
C LEU A 1005 -14.36 6.52 28.66
N PRO A 1006 -14.32 6.61 27.32
CA PRO A 1006 -14.93 7.74 26.61
C PRO A 1006 -16.44 7.81 26.85
N CYS A 1007 -17.06 8.99 26.72
CA CYS A 1007 -18.53 9.09 26.76
C CYS A 1007 -19.20 8.28 25.64
N PHE A 1008 -18.55 8.19 24.48
CA PHE A 1008 -19.04 7.50 23.28
C PHE A 1008 -17.92 6.78 22.52
N VAL A 1009 -18.30 5.75 21.76
CA VAL A 1009 -17.45 5.08 20.78
C VAL A 1009 -18.17 5.11 19.43
N GLU A 1010 -17.59 5.82 18.45
CA GLU A 1010 -18.01 5.78 17.05
C GLU A 1010 -17.23 4.70 16.31
N ILE A 1011 -17.89 3.62 15.93
CA ILE A 1011 -17.31 2.58 15.09
C ILE A 1011 -17.72 2.86 13.65
N LYS A 1012 -16.77 2.91 12.71
CA LYS A 1012 -17.04 3.34 11.35
C LYS A 1012 -16.18 2.64 10.30
N GLY A 1013 -16.81 2.11 9.26
CA GLY A 1013 -16.12 1.57 8.09
C GLY A 1013 -15.33 2.63 7.31
N VAL A 1014 -14.09 2.31 6.94
CA VAL A 1014 -13.23 3.16 6.11
C VAL A 1014 -13.88 3.47 4.77
N THR A 1015 -13.72 4.69 4.26
CA THR A 1015 -14.23 5.09 2.94
C THR A 1015 -13.06 5.22 1.97
N TYR A 1016 -12.91 4.26 1.05
CA TYR A 1016 -11.86 4.30 0.04
C TYR A 1016 -12.02 5.51 -0.88
N CYS A 1017 -10.96 6.34 -0.98
CA CYS A 1017 -10.98 7.62 -1.69
C CYS A 1017 -10.40 7.57 -3.12
N GLY A 1018 -9.83 6.45 -3.55
CA GLY A 1018 -9.44 6.24 -4.96
C GLY A 1018 -8.24 7.05 -5.47
N THR A 1019 -7.43 7.62 -4.57
CA THR A 1019 -6.17 8.28 -4.90
C THR A 1019 -5.06 7.28 -5.19
N SER A 1020 -4.16 7.58 -6.14
CA SER A 1020 -2.99 6.75 -6.47
C SER A 1020 -2.12 6.44 -5.25
N SER A 1021 -1.93 7.41 -4.35
CA SER A 1021 -1.19 7.21 -3.09
C SER A 1021 -1.77 6.12 -2.19
N SER A 1022 -3.09 5.86 -2.25
CA SER A 1022 -3.73 4.81 -1.45
C SER A 1022 -3.43 3.40 -1.97
N ALA A 1023 -3.13 3.26 -3.26
CA ALA A 1023 -2.69 1.98 -3.83
C ALA A 1023 -1.24 1.67 -3.44
N GLY A 1024 -0.37 2.69 -3.37
CA GLY A 1024 0.99 2.55 -2.81
C GLY A 1024 0.96 2.15 -1.33
N ALA A 1025 0.11 2.81 -0.53
CA ALA A 1025 -0.11 2.47 0.88
C ALA A 1025 -0.86 1.13 1.13
N GLY A 1026 -1.02 0.27 0.11
CA GLY A 1026 -1.57 -1.08 0.26
C GLY A 1026 -3.09 -1.17 0.43
N LEU A 1027 -3.86 -0.09 0.25
CA LEU A 1027 -5.31 -0.10 0.39
C LEU A 1027 -6.06 -0.22 -0.95
N SER A 1028 -7.13 -0.99 -0.90
CA SER A 1028 -8.03 -1.26 -2.02
C SER A 1028 -9.50 -1.08 -1.63
N MET A 1029 -10.40 -1.24 -2.60
CA MET A 1029 -11.85 -1.34 -2.33
C MET A 1029 -12.22 -2.56 -1.47
N ALA A 1030 -11.41 -3.63 -1.43
CA ALA A 1030 -11.69 -4.81 -0.61
C ALA A 1030 -11.43 -4.60 0.89
N ASN A 1031 -10.70 -3.53 1.25
CA ASN A 1031 -10.46 -3.13 2.63
C ASN A 1031 -11.58 -2.27 3.22
N VAL A 1032 -12.61 -1.92 2.43
CA VAL A 1032 -13.83 -1.24 2.89
C VAL A 1032 -14.82 -2.27 3.44
N PRO A 1033 -15.13 -2.28 4.74
CA PRO A 1033 -16.10 -3.21 5.29
C PRO A 1033 -17.53 -2.84 4.87
N PHE A 1034 -18.34 -3.87 4.61
CA PHE A 1034 -19.78 -3.76 4.44
C PHE A 1034 -20.47 -3.45 5.78
N TYR A 1035 -21.73 -2.99 5.71
CA TYR A 1035 -22.45 -2.64 6.93
C TYR A 1035 -22.64 -3.82 7.89
N ALA A 1036 -22.92 -5.01 7.35
CA ALA A 1036 -23.04 -6.25 8.12
C ALA A 1036 -21.78 -6.54 8.97
N GLU A 1037 -20.59 -6.41 8.36
CA GLU A 1037 -19.31 -6.64 9.03
C GLU A 1037 -19.04 -5.62 10.15
N VAL A 1038 -19.45 -4.36 9.95
CA VAL A 1038 -19.41 -3.34 11.01
C VAL A 1038 -20.41 -3.66 12.13
N THR A 1039 -21.64 -4.10 11.81
CA THR A 1039 -22.63 -4.46 12.84
C THR A 1039 -22.23 -5.71 13.63
N GLU A 1040 -21.54 -6.67 13.01
CA GLU A 1040 -20.99 -7.87 13.65
C GLU A 1040 -19.87 -7.50 14.63
N PHE A 1041 -18.87 -6.73 14.18
CA PHE A 1041 -17.80 -6.21 15.05
C PHE A 1041 -18.35 -5.41 16.24
N VAL A 1042 -19.34 -4.53 16.00
CA VAL A 1042 -19.96 -3.73 17.07
C VAL A 1042 -20.71 -4.59 18.07
N THR A 1043 -21.41 -5.65 17.61
CA THR A 1043 -22.11 -6.58 18.49
C THR A 1043 -21.13 -7.41 19.33
N ALA A 1044 -20.02 -7.84 18.75
CA ALA A 1044 -18.93 -8.51 19.47
C ALA A 1044 -18.31 -7.58 20.53
N LEU A 1045 -18.02 -6.33 20.18
CA LEU A 1045 -17.47 -5.34 21.09
C LEU A 1045 -18.43 -4.98 22.24
N ASP A 1046 -19.72 -4.77 21.96
CA ASP A 1046 -20.73 -4.48 22.99
C ASP A 1046 -20.87 -5.65 23.98
N ASN A 1047 -20.87 -6.89 23.48
CA ASN A 1047 -20.82 -8.09 24.33
C ASN A 1047 -19.54 -8.12 25.19
N LYS A 1048 -18.37 -7.82 24.61
CA LYS A 1048 -17.07 -7.80 25.30
C LYS A 1048 -16.99 -6.76 26.42
N LEU A 1049 -17.51 -5.56 26.17
CA LEU A 1049 -17.62 -4.50 27.19
C LEU A 1049 -18.55 -4.93 28.32
N ARG A 1050 -19.65 -5.63 28.01
CA ARG A 1050 -20.60 -6.18 28.98
C ARG A 1050 -20.02 -7.31 29.82
N GLU A 1051 -19.22 -8.21 29.23
CA GLU A 1051 -18.44 -9.25 29.95
C GLU A 1051 -17.49 -8.64 30.99
N ARG A 1052 -16.84 -7.53 30.65
CA ARG A 1052 -15.97 -6.75 31.55
C ARG A 1052 -16.74 -5.91 32.58
N GLY A 1053 -18.08 -5.95 32.58
CA GLY A 1053 -18.93 -5.16 33.49
C GLY A 1053 -18.94 -3.67 33.21
N LEU A 1054 -18.48 -3.23 32.02
CA LEU A 1054 -18.40 -1.82 31.65
C LEU A 1054 -19.79 -1.31 31.21
N LYS A 1055 -20.18 -0.15 31.75
CA LYS A 1055 -21.50 0.45 31.55
C LYS A 1055 -21.62 1.18 30.20
N TYR A 1056 -21.75 0.38 29.15
CA TYR A 1056 -21.99 0.81 27.78
C TYR A 1056 -23.15 0.05 27.13
N GLY A 1057 -23.68 0.59 26.04
CA GLY A 1057 -24.62 -0.09 25.16
C GLY A 1057 -24.68 0.54 23.77
N ILE A 1058 -25.08 -0.24 22.76
CA ILE A 1058 -25.38 0.29 21.42
C ILE A 1058 -26.55 1.28 21.50
N ALA A 1059 -26.35 2.50 21.01
CA ALA A 1059 -27.27 3.62 21.19
C ALA A 1059 -27.90 4.14 19.89
N ALA A 1060 -27.12 4.22 18.82
CA ALA A 1060 -27.57 4.79 17.54
C ALA A 1060 -26.82 4.19 16.35
N GLU A 1061 -27.39 4.30 15.16
CA GLU A 1061 -26.75 3.88 13.91
C GLU A 1061 -26.96 4.86 12.75
N HIS A 1062 -26.19 4.68 11.68
CA HIS A 1062 -26.42 5.32 10.39
C HIS A 1062 -25.83 4.44 9.28
N ALA A 1063 -26.61 3.46 8.81
CA ALA A 1063 -26.19 2.47 7.82
C ALA A 1063 -25.63 3.12 6.54
N HIS A 1064 -26.18 4.27 6.12
CA HIS A 1064 -25.71 5.02 4.95
C HIS A 1064 -24.31 5.67 5.11
N SER A 1065 -23.75 5.74 6.32
CA SER A 1065 -22.33 6.09 6.54
C SER A 1065 -21.47 4.92 7.01
N CYS A 1066 -22.01 3.69 7.03
CA CYS A 1066 -21.36 2.51 7.60
C CYS A 1066 -20.83 2.76 9.02
N CYS A 1067 -21.68 3.29 9.91
CA CYS A 1067 -21.28 3.80 11.22
C CYS A 1067 -22.31 3.51 12.31
N VAL A 1068 -21.84 3.14 13.50
CA VAL A 1068 -22.64 2.80 14.69
C VAL A 1068 -22.04 3.49 15.93
N LEU A 1069 -22.90 3.80 16.90
CA LEU A 1069 -22.57 4.46 18.15
C LEU A 1069 -22.81 3.51 19.34
N ILE A 1070 -21.76 3.19 20.08
CA ILE A 1070 -21.86 2.72 21.47
C ILE A 1070 -21.78 3.96 22.38
N ALA A 1071 -22.61 4.03 23.41
CA ALA A 1071 -22.62 5.12 24.39
C ALA A 1071 -22.53 4.58 25.82
N SER A 1072 -21.94 5.37 26.73
CA SER A 1072 -21.98 5.04 28.16
C SER A 1072 -23.39 5.20 28.72
N GLU A 1073 -23.78 4.34 29.67
CA GLU A 1073 -25.09 4.41 30.36
C GLU A 1073 -25.35 5.75 31.07
N ARG A 1074 -24.32 6.59 31.27
CA ARG A 1074 -24.46 8.00 31.68
C ARG A 1074 -25.45 8.79 30.83
N PHE A 1075 -25.57 8.42 29.54
CA PHE A 1075 -26.49 9.03 28.57
C PHE A 1075 -27.76 8.19 28.36
N ARG A 1076 -28.12 7.33 29.32
CA ARG A 1076 -29.32 6.49 29.27
C ARG A 1076 -30.27 6.83 30.44
N VAL A 1077 -31.23 7.71 30.16
CA VAL A 1077 -32.21 8.22 31.14
C VAL A 1077 -33.54 7.52 30.91
N ASP A 1078 -34.18 7.01 31.97
CA ASP A 1078 -35.47 6.29 31.92
C ASP A 1078 -35.52 5.18 30.85
N GLY A 1079 -34.39 4.48 30.66
CA GLY A 1079 -34.20 3.41 29.68
C GLY A 1079 -33.92 3.88 28.24
N LYS A 1080 -34.14 5.16 27.93
CA LYS A 1080 -33.99 5.82 26.64
C LYS A 1080 -32.61 6.44 26.47
N TRP A 1081 -32.14 6.59 25.23
CA TRP A 1081 -30.82 7.18 24.94
C TRP A 1081 -30.92 8.69 24.72
N HIS A 1082 -29.98 9.45 25.30
CA HIS A 1082 -29.84 10.90 25.19
C HIS A 1082 -28.47 11.26 24.59
N THR A 1083 -28.16 10.70 23.41
CA THR A 1083 -26.88 10.95 22.73
C THR A 1083 -26.81 12.33 22.08
N ARG A 1084 -27.94 13.04 21.94
CA ARG A 1084 -27.96 14.40 21.39
C ARG A 1084 -27.40 15.45 22.34
N ILE A 1085 -27.09 16.62 21.80
CA ILE A 1085 -26.46 17.74 22.50
C ILE A 1085 -27.45 18.89 22.56
N ASP A 1086 -27.69 19.46 23.73
CA ASP A 1086 -28.29 20.79 23.82
C ASP A 1086 -27.20 21.84 23.62
N TYR A 1087 -27.11 22.32 22.38
CA TYR A 1087 -26.15 23.37 22.00
C TYR A 1087 -26.42 24.70 22.70
N GLN A 1088 -27.67 25.00 23.07
CA GLN A 1088 -28.00 26.24 23.75
C GLN A 1088 -27.57 26.18 25.22
N ARG A 1089 -27.87 25.07 25.91
CA ARG A 1089 -27.41 24.83 27.29
C ARG A 1089 -25.88 24.71 27.39
N PHE A 1090 -25.21 24.16 26.37
CA PHE A 1090 -23.73 24.18 26.29
C PHE A 1090 -23.16 25.60 26.34
N PHE A 1091 -23.70 26.54 25.55
CA PHE A 1091 -23.23 27.93 25.58
C PHE A 1091 -23.59 28.65 26.88
N GLU A 1092 -24.75 28.38 27.46
CA GLU A 1092 -25.11 28.92 28.77
C GLU A 1092 -24.14 28.46 29.86
N LEU A 1093 -23.80 27.17 29.94
CA LEU A 1093 -22.81 26.66 30.90
C LEU A 1093 -21.42 27.31 30.69
N LEU A 1094 -21.03 27.51 29.44
CA LEU A 1094 -19.76 28.14 29.07
C LEU A 1094 -19.72 29.65 29.42
N GLU A 1095 -20.83 30.36 29.26
CA GLU A 1095 -21.00 31.77 29.62
C GLU A 1095 -21.16 31.96 31.15
N GLU A 1096 -21.83 31.02 31.83
CA GLU A 1096 -22.02 30.97 33.29
C GLU A 1096 -20.70 30.68 34.04
N ARG A 1097 -19.89 29.73 33.54
CA ARG A 1097 -18.80 29.10 34.30
C ARG A 1097 -17.40 29.24 33.67
N GLY A 1098 -17.30 29.72 32.44
CA GLY A 1098 -16.03 29.96 31.71
C GLY A 1098 -15.33 28.68 31.23
N ALA A 1099 -14.39 28.79 30.28
CA ALA A 1099 -13.82 27.63 29.55
C ALA A 1099 -13.02 26.58 30.37
N ASP A 1100 -12.83 26.80 31.67
CA ASP A 1100 -12.22 25.87 32.63
C ASP A 1100 -13.17 25.46 33.77
N GLY A 1101 -14.41 25.94 33.76
CA GLY A 1101 -15.39 25.77 34.83
C GLY A 1101 -15.84 24.33 35.05
N ASP A 1102 -16.49 24.09 36.18
CA ASP A 1102 -16.96 22.76 36.57
C ASP A 1102 -18.42 22.55 36.13
N TRP A 1103 -18.61 21.72 35.12
CA TRP A 1103 -19.89 21.17 34.68
C TRP A 1103 -19.67 19.82 34.00
N THR A 1104 -20.74 19.05 33.86
CA THR A 1104 -20.71 17.69 33.36
C THR A 1104 -21.28 17.57 31.94
N PRO A 1105 -20.85 16.57 31.14
CA PRO A 1105 -21.48 16.18 29.86
C PRO A 1105 -23.00 15.95 29.94
N GLU A 1106 -23.48 15.56 31.11
CA GLU A 1106 -24.88 15.29 31.42
C GLU A 1106 -25.73 16.57 31.50
N GLU A 1107 -25.18 17.69 31.98
CA GLU A 1107 -25.88 18.98 32.13
C GLU A 1107 -26.28 19.65 30.81
N TYR A 1108 -25.81 19.15 29.66
CA TYR A 1108 -26.19 19.62 28.32
C TYR A 1108 -26.56 18.45 27.38
N MET A 1109 -27.14 17.39 27.93
CA MET A 1109 -27.85 16.38 27.14
C MET A 1109 -29.02 17.02 26.39
N GLY A 1110 -29.14 16.69 25.10
CA GLY A 1110 -30.27 17.09 24.29
C GLY A 1110 -31.54 16.26 24.56
N PRO A 1111 -32.61 16.50 23.77
CA PRO A 1111 -33.76 15.60 23.75
C PRO A 1111 -33.35 14.17 23.36
N GLU A 1112 -34.22 13.22 23.69
CA GLU A 1112 -34.08 11.80 23.36
C GLU A 1112 -33.57 11.58 21.91
N THR A 1113 -32.64 10.65 21.76
CA THR A 1113 -32.16 10.16 20.46
C THR A 1113 -33.35 9.56 19.71
N PRO A 1114 -33.79 10.14 18.57
CA PRO A 1114 -35.03 9.74 17.93
C PRO A 1114 -35.03 8.27 17.54
N GLU A 1115 -36.21 7.64 17.57
CA GLU A 1115 -36.39 6.22 17.23
C GLU A 1115 -35.79 5.86 15.85
N TRP A 1116 -35.99 6.67 14.81
CA TRP A 1116 -35.35 6.45 13.50
C TRP A 1116 -33.82 6.50 13.49
N ALA A 1117 -33.20 7.00 14.57
CA ALA A 1117 -31.76 7.08 14.78
C ALA A 1117 -31.20 5.96 15.69
N THR A 1118 -32.05 5.26 16.45
CA THR A 1118 -31.61 4.18 17.34
C THR A 1118 -31.23 2.90 16.58
N TRP A 1119 -30.52 2.01 17.26
CA TRP A 1119 -30.11 0.70 16.73
C TRP A 1119 -31.31 -0.12 16.20
N GLY A 1120 -31.18 -0.65 14.98
CA GLY A 1120 -32.19 -1.44 14.28
C GLY A 1120 -33.05 -0.65 13.28
N ASN A 1121 -33.02 0.68 13.30
CA ASN A 1121 -33.89 1.56 12.50
C ASN A 1121 -33.18 2.24 11.30
N GLY A 1122 -31.95 1.82 10.95
CA GLY A 1122 -31.18 2.24 9.78
C GLY A 1122 -30.55 3.64 9.88
N GLY A 1123 -31.09 4.52 10.73
CA GLY A 1123 -30.46 5.76 11.16
C GLY A 1123 -30.74 7.00 10.31
N PHE A 1124 -31.49 6.88 9.20
CA PHE A 1124 -31.60 7.91 8.17
C PHE A 1124 -32.74 8.90 8.47
N ASP A 1125 -32.49 10.21 8.32
CA ASP A 1125 -33.46 11.27 8.60
C ASP A 1125 -34.70 11.16 7.67
N PRO A 1126 -35.91 10.86 8.20
CA PRO A 1126 -37.11 10.64 7.39
C PRO A 1126 -37.61 11.90 6.65
N ARG A 1127 -37.02 13.08 6.92
CA ARG A 1127 -37.31 14.34 6.22
C ARG A 1127 -36.48 14.53 4.94
N ASP A 1128 -35.61 13.58 4.64
CA ASP A 1128 -34.74 13.52 3.46
C ASP A 1128 -35.03 12.28 2.60
N VAL A 1129 -34.63 12.35 1.33
CA VAL A 1129 -34.86 11.29 0.33
C VAL A 1129 -33.54 10.63 -0.03
N ARG A 1130 -33.40 9.33 0.27
CA ARG A 1130 -32.25 8.53 -0.16
C ARG A 1130 -32.26 8.39 -1.69
N VAL A 1131 -31.11 8.60 -2.33
CA VAL A 1131 -30.98 8.50 -3.80
C VAL A 1131 -29.76 7.68 -4.22
N ASP A 1132 -29.84 7.09 -5.42
CA ASP A 1132 -28.74 6.33 -6.03
C ASP A 1132 -27.73 7.24 -6.75
N ARG A 1133 -26.70 6.63 -7.37
CA ARG A 1133 -25.68 7.34 -8.15
C ARG A 1133 -26.23 8.05 -9.39
N LYS A 1134 -27.40 7.65 -9.90
CA LYS A 1134 -28.12 8.31 -11.01
C LYS A 1134 -29.13 9.35 -10.51
N GLY A 1135 -29.24 9.57 -9.20
CA GLY A 1135 -30.18 10.51 -8.59
C GLY A 1135 -31.62 10.00 -8.46
N ARG A 1136 -31.88 8.73 -8.77
CA ARG A 1136 -33.18 8.08 -8.60
C ARG A 1136 -33.44 7.81 -7.12
N LYS A 1137 -34.70 7.84 -6.68
CA LYS A 1137 -35.05 7.47 -5.29
C LYS A 1137 -34.64 6.02 -5.03
N ILE A 1138 -34.13 5.76 -3.83
CA ILE A 1138 -33.99 4.42 -3.26
C ILE A 1138 -35.09 4.28 -2.23
N GLU A 1139 -36.02 3.35 -2.45
CA GLU A 1139 -36.99 2.96 -1.43
C GLU A 1139 -36.27 2.25 -0.28
N VAL A 1140 -36.75 2.47 0.94
CA VAL A 1140 -36.17 1.85 2.14
C VAL A 1140 -36.83 0.48 2.29
N SER A 1141 -36.01 -0.57 2.14
CA SER A 1141 -36.34 -1.94 2.54
C SER A 1141 -36.11 -2.15 4.03
#